data_AF-A0A091KLL8-F1
#
_entry.id   AF-A0A091KLL8-F1
#
_cell.length_a   1.000
_cell.length_b   1.000
_cell.length_c   1.000
_cell.angle_alpha   90.00
_cell.angle_beta   90.00
_cell.angle_gamma   90.00
#
_symmetry.space_group_name_H-M   'P 1'
#
loop_
_entity.id
_entity.type
_entity.pdbx_description
1 polymer ?
#
loop_
_entity_poly.entity_id
_entity_poly.type
_entity_poly.pdbx_seq_one_letter_code
_entity_poly.pdbx_strand_id
1 'polypeptide(L)'
;QRSVLEDGLPFLEFCGSLVYSYESSDCSLISEDIRQSLSDGAAVGFDIEWPPSYTKGKMAKIAVIQICVAEEKCYLFHISSMAGFPKGLKRLLEDETIKKVGVGIEGDQWKLMSDFEVKLKSFVELADVANEKLRCKEIWSLNGLVKHLFGKQLLKDKSVRCSNWEEFPLNEEQKLYAATDAYAGLIIYQKLKSMSNSDGKLFGLRRDDNLSEDVKERLTSLAEEIMDLASRIPDSPGQPGNLQRAAEILANISGNVSALRSTLLANVEAQRLEMPEFAVKLEGDFNICSDATLAGLWEGDFNEEEAEGGNVTEDGAAASCKDKADKEDFMSLDITEQELQILERQAAEEFLNKAPPEEESSTDNEQNISSVIESDEELEMEMLKSLEDVDDSKGVLTEEEANKGRKTPDAELNVVPDGEEDEGIEEEEEELLDPLLPVPSESQITCLKTYFGHSSFKPVQWKVINSVIEDRRDNLVVMATGYGKSLCYQFPPVYTGCTGVVICPLISLMEDQVLQLTMSGIPACFLGSAQSKNIKDCIKAGRYRVIYMTPEFCSGNLELLQDLDQTIGITLIAVDEAHCISEWGHDFRNSFRSLGSLKKALPSIPIVALTATASPSIREDIASCLNLKNPQVTCTSFDRPNLYLEVGRQSGDILRDFKQFLARKGGSSAYEFEGPTIIYCPSRKTTEQVVSALVKLNVACGAYHAGMGIERRRQTHHQFMRDEIQCVVATVAFGMGINKADIRMVIHYGAPKEMESYYQEIGRAGRDGLPASCHVLWTATDLAFNRHLLSEIRNEKFRLYKLKMLAKIEKYLVSNSCRRKIILSHFEDKQLRKVSSGIMGTEECCDNCRSRASCFVTSTDSEGGLQDFGKQACQLMSAVSALEEKFGTRVPILFLRGSVS
;
A
#
# COMPACT_ATOMS: atom_id res chain seq x y z
N GLN A 1 29.07 3.62 -11.65
CA GLN A 1 30.35 3.07 -11.13
C GLN A 1 30.03 2.00 -10.08
N ARG A 2 30.96 1.08 -9.77
CA ARG A 2 30.83 0.15 -8.63
C ARG A 2 31.20 0.86 -7.32
N SER A 3 30.67 0.41 -6.18
CA SER A 3 30.95 0.99 -4.85
C SER A 3 32.09 0.23 -4.17
N VAL A 4 33.00 0.95 -3.50
CA VAL A 4 34.33 0.45 -3.14
C VAL A 4 34.41 -0.12 -1.71
N LEU A 5 33.27 -0.46 -1.09
CA LEU A 5 33.19 -0.88 0.32
C LEU A 5 32.47 -2.22 0.60
N GLU A 6 32.13 -3.03 -0.43
CA GLU A 6 31.71 -4.43 -0.25
C GLU A 6 32.60 -5.48 -0.95
N ASP A 7 33.57 -5.06 -1.77
CA ASP A 7 34.40 -5.94 -2.62
C ASP A 7 35.54 -6.66 -1.86
N GLY A 8 35.21 -7.30 -0.72
CA GLY A 8 36.17 -8.02 0.13
C GLY A 8 35.90 -9.52 0.30
N LEU A 9 34.66 -10.00 0.14
CA LEU A 9 34.33 -11.42 0.29
C LEU A 9 34.48 -12.18 -1.04
N PRO A 10 35.15 -13.35 -1.05
CA PRO A 10 35.27 -14.15 -2.25
C PRO A 10 33.90 -14.69 -2.70
N PHE A 11 33.69 -14.76 -4.01
CA PHE A 11 32.43 -15.27 -4.55
C PHE A 11 32.25 -16.77 -4.23
N LEU A 12 30.98 -17.14 -4.05
CA LEU A 12 30.55 -18.52 -4.16
C LEU A 12 30.18 -18.76 -5.63
N GLU A 13 30.83 -19.74 -6.23
CA GLU A 13 30.60 -20.22 -7.59
C GLU A 13 30.53 -21.75 -7.54
N PHE A 14 29.72 -22.36 -8.40
CA PHE A 14 29.68 -23.82 -8.56
C PHE A 14 30.81 -24.29 -9.49
N CYS A 15 31.80 -24.97 -8.93
CA CYS A 15 32.97 -25.50 -9.67
C CYS A 15 32.80 -26.97 -10.12
N GLY A 16 31.61 -27.56 -9.98
CA GLY A 16 31.37 -28.98 -10.25
C GLY A 16 30.97 -29.28 -11.70
N SER A 17 30.56 -30.54 -11.93
CA SER A 17 30.03 -30.99 -13.22
C SER A 17 28.59 -30.50 -13.42
N LEU A 18 28.39 -29.67 -14.45
CA LEU A 18 27.07 -29.16 -14.83
C LEU A 18 26.46 -29.97 -15.97
N VAL A 19 25.24 -30.47 -15.78
CA VAL A 19 24.50 -31.24 -16.80
C VAL A 19 23.31 -30.40 -17.30
N TYR A 20 23.48 -29.77 -18.46
CA TYR A 20 22.42 -29.01 -19.13
C TYR A 20 21.65 -29.92 -20.10
N SER A 21 20.33 -30.02 -19.93
CA SER A 21 19.46 -30.92 -20.71
C SER A 21 18.19 -30.21 -21.18
N TYR A 22 17.84 -30.42 -22.45
CA TYR A 22 16.76 -29.74 -23.15
C TYR A 22 15.80 -30.68 -23.91
N GLU A 23 16.14 -31.98 -24.06
CA GLU A 23 15.21 -32.96 -24.62
C GLU A 23 14.33 -33.58 -23.52
N SER A 24 13.01 -33.64 -23.73
CA SER A 24 12.05 -34.13 -22.72
C SER A 24 12.21 -35.63 -22.39
N SER A 25 12.77 -36.40 -23.34
CA SER A 25 13.28 -37.78 -23.15
C SER A 25 14.42 -37.81 -22.14
N ASP A 26 15.50 -37.09 -22.41
CA ASP A 26 16.72 -37.13 -21.61
C ASP A 26 16.49 -36.53 -20.22
N CYS A 27 15.75 -35.42 -20.13
CA CYS A 27 15.31 -34.86 -18.86
C CYS A 27 14.47 -35.85 -18.03
N SER A 28 13.67 -36.71 -18.69
CA SER A 28 12.92 -37.77 -17.98
C SER A 28 13.82 -38.90 -17.51
N LEU A 29 14.80 -39.32 -18.32
CA LEU A 29 15.77 -40.37 -17.96
C LEU A 29 16.69 -39.91 -16.82
N ILE A 30 17.32 -38.74 -16.97
CA ILE A 30 18.20 -38.12 -15.98
C ILE A 30 17.46 -37.90 -14.65
N SER A 31 16.23 -37.41 -14.67
CA SER A 31 15.46 -37.21 -13.43
C SER A 31 15.10 -38.52 -12.73
N GLU A 32 14.84 -39.60 -13.48
CA GLU A 32 14.53 -40.91 -12.90
C GLU A 32 15.80 -41.61 -12.36
N ASP A 33 16.97 -41.36 -12.96
CA ASP A 33 18.30 -41.76 -12.46
C ASP A 33 18.67 -41.01 -11.16
N ILE A 34 18.47 -39.69 -11.12
CA ILE A 34 18.57 -38.89 -9.89
C ILE A 34 17.64 -39.47 -8.80
N ARG A 35 16.38 -39.76 -9.14
CA ARG A 35 15.38 -40.27 -8.20
C ARG A 35 15.69 -41.69 -7.69
N GLN A 36 16.50 -42.48 -8.41
CA GLN A 36 16.93 -43.84 -8.00
C GLN A 36 18.29 -43.86 -7.29
N SER A 37 19.16 -42.86 -7.54
CA SER A 37 20.49 -42.75 -6.93
C SER A 37 20.48 -42.07 -5.56
N LEU A 38 19.44 -41.28 -5.24
CA LEU A 38 19.24 -40.65 -3.95
C LEU A 38 18.55 -41.58 -2.94
N SER A 39 18.99 -41.53 -1.68
CA SER A 39 18.38 -42.27 -0.57
C SER A 39 17.19 -41.54 0.06
N ASP A 40 16.27 -42.26 0.69
CA ASP A 40 15.17 -41.68 1.48
C ASP A 40 15.67 -40.62 2.47
N GLY A 41 15.07 -39.43 2.44
CA GLY A 41 15.45 -38.30 3.29
C GLY A 41 16.71 -37.53 2.84
N ALA A 42 17.27 -37.85 1.68
CA ALA A 42 18.26 -37.01 0.99
C ALA A 42 17.67 -35.63 0.65
N ALA A 43 18.55 -34.67 0.38
CA ALA A 43 18.18 -33.31 0.01
C ALA A 43 18.91 -32.88 -1.26
N VAL A 44 18.20 -32.15 -2.12
CA VAL A 44 18.71 -31.52 -3.34
C VAL A 44 18.44 -30.03 -3.27
N GLY A 45 19.44 -29.23 -3.62
CA GLY A 45 19.24 -27.80 -3.85
C GLY A 45 18.33 -27.60 -5.06
N PHE A 46 17.36 -26.70 -4.95
CA PHE A 46 16.31 -26.51 -5.94
C PHE A 46 15.99 -25.03 -6.11
N ASP A 47 15.87 -24.59 -7.36
CA ASP A 47 15.52 -23.23 -7.77
C ASP A 47 14.94 -23.25 -9.21
N ILE A 48 14.28 -22.18 -9.64
CA ILE A 48 13.62 -22.06 -10.96
C ILE A 48 13.75 -20.65 -11.53
N GLU A 49 13.83 -20.54 -12.86
CA GLU A 49 13.95 -19.23 -13.55
C GLU A 49 12.99 -19.10 -14.74
N TRP A 50 12.53 -17.87 -14.98
CA TRP A 50 11.58 -17.50 -16.04
C TRP A 50 11.87 -16.08 -16.56
N PRO A 51 11.62 -15.76 -17.85
CA PRO A 51 11.94 -14.45 -18.37
C PRO A 51 11.02 -13.35 -17.80
N PRO A 52 11.50 -12.10 -17.71
CA PRO A 52 10.70 -10.98 -17.22
C PRO A 52 9.49 -10.71 -18.13
N SER A 53 8.29 -10.66 -17.55
CA SER A 53 7.08 -10.28 -18.29
C SER A 53 6.82 -8.78 -18.22
N TYR A 54 6.85 -8.14 -19.38
CA TYR A 54 6.50 -6.72 -19.55
C TYR A 54 5.00 -6.50 -19.82
N THR A 55 4.17 -7.54 -19.76
CA THR A 55 2.72 -7.45 -20.02
C THR A 55 1.91 -7.64 -18.73
N LYS A 56 1.30 -6.55 -18.24
CA LYS A 56 0.48 -6.55 -17.02
C LYS A 56 -0.64 -7.59 -17.09
N GLY A 57 -0.69 -8.51 -16.11
CA GLY A 57 -1.67 -9.60 -16.06
C GLY A 57 -1.26 -10.90 -16.76
N LYS A 58 -0.09 -10.99 -17.40
CA LYS A 58 0.52 -12.26 -17.84
C LYS A 58 1.84 -12.48 -17.13
N MET A 59 2.00 -13.62 -16.45
CA MET A 59 3.32 -14.12 -16.07
C MET A 59 3.89 -14.96 -17.23
N ALA A 60 5.20 -14.91 -17.44
CA ALA A 60 5.88 -15.87 -18.30
C ALA A 60 5.89 -17.26 -17.63
N LYS A 61 6.14 -18.32 -18.41
CA LYS A 61 6.28 -19.67 -17.85
C LYS A 61 7.69 -19.93 -17.34
N ILE A 62 7.83 -20.84 -16.38
CA ILE A 62 9.11 -21.43 -15.98
C ILE A 62 9.83 -21.92 -17.23
N ALA A 63 11.00 -21.37 -17.46
CA ALA A 63 11.87 -21.74 -18.57
C ALA A 63 12.93 -22.74 -18.12
N VAL A 64 13.53 -22.55 -16.94
CA VAL A 64 14.60 -23.39 -16.42
C VAL A 64 14.22 -23.94 -15.04
N ILE A 65 14.47 -25.24 -14.82
CA ILE A 65 14.43 -25.88 -13.50
C ILE A 65 15.84 -26.32 -13.13
N GLN A 66 16.26 -25.98 -11.92
CA GLN A 66 17.60 -26.17 -11.40
C GLN A 66 17.57 -27.21 -10.28
N ILE A 67 18.42 -28.25 -10.34
CA ILE A 67 18.53 -29.26 -9.27
C ILE A 67 20.00 -29.57 -9.01
N CYS A 68 20.50 -29.25 -7.82
CA CYS A 68 21.83 -29.67 -7.39
C CYS A 68 21.77 -30.83 -6.38
N VAL A 69 22.41 -31.95 -6.69
CA VAL A 69 22.27 -33.21 -5.92
C VAL A 69 23.47 -33.52 -5.03
N ALA A 70 24.61 -32.91 -5.34
CA ALA A 70 25.87 -33.03 -4.62
C ALA A 70 26.71 -31.77 -4.86
N GLU A 71 27.69 -31.49 -4.01
CA GLU A 71 28.59 -30.33 -4.14
C GLU A 71 29.35 -30.31 -5.48
N GLU A 72 29.52 -31.48 -6.12
CA GLU A 72 30.19 -31.65 -7.41
C GLU A 72 29.21 -31.79 -8.60
N LYS A 73 27.88 -31.78 -8.42
CA LYS A 73 26.94 -32.10 -9.51
C LYS A 73 25.58 -31.38 -9.43
N CYS A 74 25.36 -30.46 -10.37
CA CYS A 74 24.05 -29.85 -10.63
C CYS A 74 23.52 -30.16 -12.04
N TYR A 75 22.20 -30.10 -12.19
CA TYR A 75 21.46 -30.32 -13.43
C TYR A 75 20.58 -29.11 -13.73
N LEU A 76 20.50 -28.74 -15.00
CA LEU A 76 19.64 -27.66 -15.51
C LEU A 76 18.72 -28.23 -16.60
N PHE A 77 17.41 -28.13 -16.39
CA PHE A 77 16.39 -28.64 -17.30
C PHE A 77 15.67 -27.46 -17.98
N HIS A 78 15.86 -27.28 -19.29
CA HIS A 78 15.36 -26.12 -20.04
C HIS A 78 13.95 -26.36 -20.60
N ILE A 79 12.95 -26.35 -19.72
CA ILE A 79 11.56 -26.75 -19.98
C ILE A 79 10.89 -25.95 -21.12
N SER A 80 11.24 -24.67 -21.29
CA SER A 80 10.71 -23.83 -22.38
C SER A 80 11.02 -24.36 -23.78
N SER A 81 12.12 -25.10 -23.96
CA SER A 81 12.49 -25.73 -25.24
C SER A 81 11.68 -27.00 -25.55
N MET A 82 10.79 -27.43 -24.65
CA MET A 82 10.07 -28.71 -24.74
C MET A 82 8.58 -28.52 -25.02
N ALA A 83 8.03 -29.37 -25.90
CA ALA A 83 6.59 -29.40 -26.19
C ALA A 83 5.70 -29.90 -25.02
N GLY A 84 6.29 -30.26 -23.87
CA GLY A 84 5.57 -30.75 -22.70
C GLY A 84 6.50 -31.18 -21.56
N PHE A 85 5.99 -31.09 -20.32
CA PHE A 85 6.78 -31.28 -19.11
C PHE A 85 7.34 -32.73 -18.99
N PRO A 86 8.64 -32.92 -18.69
CA PRO A 86 9.25 -34.26 -18.59
C PRO A 86 8.63 -35.10 -17.48
N LYS A 87 8.20 -36.33 -17.81
CA LYS A 87 7.48 -37.21 -16.85
C LYS A 87 8.37 -37.70 -15.71
N GLY A 88 9.67 -37.92 -15.98
CA GLY A 88 10.63 -38.26 -14.93
C GLY A 88 10.88 -37.10 -13.97
N LEU A 89 10.99 -35.87 -14.50
CA LEU A 89 11.16 -34.66 -13.68
C LEU A 89 9.92 -34.41 -12.82
N LYS A 90 8.71 -34.60 -13.36
CA LYS A 90 7.46 -34.50 -12.58
C LYS A 90 7.49 -35.44 -11.37
N ARG A 91 7.88 -36.71 -11.57
CA ARG A 91 8.04 -37.70 -10.49
C ARG A 91 9.08 -37.29 -9.45
N LEU A 92 10.24 -36.78 -9.87
CA LEU A 92 11.30 -36.33 -8.95
C LEU A 92 10.82 -35.14 -8.08
N LEU A 93 10.10 -34.19 -8.67
CA LEU A 93 9.53 -33.04 -7.96
C LEU A 93 8.36 -33.43 -7.04
N GLU A 94 7.54 -34.40 -7.45
CA GLU A 94 6.40 -34.95 -6.68
C GLU A 94 6.78 -36.05 -5.67
N ASP A 95 8.03 -36.48 -5.62
CA ASP A 95 8.52 -37.49 -4.67
C ASP A 95 8.53 -36.94 -3.23
N GLU A 96 8.04 -37.72 -2.27
CA GLU A 96 7.98 -37.32 -0.86
C GLU A 96 9.27 -37.67 -0.10
N THR A 97 10.05 -38.61 -0.63
CA THR A 97 11.29 -39.11 -0.01
C THR A 97 12.48 -38.15 -0.17
N ILE A 98 12.55 -37.45 -1.31
CA ILE A 98 13.65 -36.53 -1.66
C ILE A 98 13.25 -35.11 -1.32
N LYS A 99 14.04 -34.44 -0.46
CA LYS A 99 13.81 -33.07 -0.03
C LYS A 99 14.33 -32.05 -1.05
N LYS A 100 13.57 -31.00 -1.34
CA LYS A 100 13.97 -29.89 -2.21
C LYS A 100 14.23 -28.68 -1.32
N VAL A 101 15.39 -28.04 -1.43
CA VAL A 101 15.83 -27.02 -0.46
C VAL A 101 16.22 -25.74 -1.18
N GLY A 102 15.70 -24.61 -0.71
CA GLY A 102 15.84 -23.29 -1.35
C GLY A 102 15.35 -22.16 -0.45
N VAL A 103 15.35 -20.93 -0.96
CA VAL A 103 14.86 -19.73 -0.23
C VAL A 103 13.76 -19.07 -1.06
N GLY A 104 12.55 -18.98 -0.51
CA GLY A 104 11.34 -18.58 -1.23
C GLY A 104 10.59 -19.74 -1.90
N ILE A 105 10.90 -20.99 -1.55
CA ILE A 105 10.54 -22.20 -2.29
C ILE A 105 9.02 -22.51 -2.34
N GLU A 106 8.23 -21.87 -1.46
CA GLU A 106 6.77 -21.87 -1.54
C GLU A 106 6.24 -21.14 -2.79
N GLY A 107 6.92 -20.05 -3.21
CA GLY A 107 6.62 -19.36 -4.47
C GLY A 107 6.88 -20.26 -5.68
N ASP A 108 7.93 -21.07 -5.62
CA ASP A 108 8.29 -21.99 -6.70
C ASP A 108 7.32 -23.17 -6.81
N GLN A 109 6.86 -23.70 -5.67
CA GLN A 109 5.76 -24.66 -5.64
C GLN A 109 4.52 -24.08 -6.34
N TRP A 110 4.13 -22.85 -6.02
CA TRP A 110 2.98 -22.19 -6.65
C TRP A 110 3.17 -22.03 -8.15
N LYS A 111 4.37 -21.61 -8.59
CA LYS A 111 4.69 -21.42 -10.01
C LYS A 111 4.67 -22.74 -10.79
N LEU A 112 5.23 -23.83 -10.25
CA LEU A 112 5.18 -25.17 -10.83
C LEU A 112 3.75 -25.74 -10.93
N MET A 113 2.93 -25.49 -9.91
CA MET A 113 1.51 -25.86 -9.92
C MET A 113 0.74 -25.08 -10.99
N SER A 114 0.99 -23.78 -11.12
CA SER A 114 0.30 -22.88 -12.06
C SER A 114 0.67 -23.13 -13.53
N ASP A 115 1.96 -23.32 -13.83
CA ASP A 115 2.42 -23.44 -15.22
C ASP A 115 2.24 -24.85 -15.83
N PHE A 116 2.33 -25.90 -14.99
CA PHE A 116 2.49 -27.31 -15.42
C PHE A 116 1.72 -28.34 -14.58
N GLU A 117 0.88 -27.91 -13.63
CA GLU A 117 0.16 -28.78 -12.68
C GLU A 117 1.09 -29.72 -11.89
N VAL A 118 2.35 -29.33 -11.63
CA VAL A 118 3.36 -30.14 -10.92
C VAL A 118 3.34 -29.82 -9.43
N LYS A 119 2.98 -30.79 -8.59
CA LYS A 119 2.93 -30.57 -7.14
C LYS A 119 4.30 -30.81 -6.50
N LEU A 120 5.13 -29.78 -6.38
CA LEU A 120 6.38 -29.86 -5.61
C LEU A 120 6.09 -30.42 -4.21
N LYS A 121 6.75 -31.52 -3.81
CA LYS A 121 6.58 -32.15 -2.49
C LYS A 121 7.90 -32.27 -1.74
N SER A 122 7.79 -32.35 -0.41
CA SER A 122 8.95 -32.46 0.49
C SER A 122 9.92 -31.28 0.31
N PHE A 123 9.41 -30.05 0.24
CA PHE A 123 10.26 -28.86 0.18
C PHE A 123 10.69 -28.42 1.60
N VAL A 124 11.77 -27.63 1.68
CA VAL A 124 12.30 -27.06 2.92
C VAL A 124 12.68 -25.61 2.65
N GLU A 125 12.01 -24.69 3.34
CA GLU A 125 12.37 -23.28 3.36
C GLU A 125 13.62 -23.09 4.24
N LEU A 126 14.70 -22.56 3.65
CA LEU A 126 15.97 -22.42 4.34
C LEU A 126 16.00 -21.22 5.29
N ALA A 127 15.17 -20.20 5.08
CA ALA A 127 15.01 -19.10 6.04
C ALA A 127 14.48 -19.59 7.39
N ASP A 128 13.48 -20.48 7.38
CA ASP A 128 12.90 -21.06 8.60
C ASP A 128 13.90 -21.97 9.33
N VAL A 129 14.59 -22.85 8.60
CA VAL A 129 15.61 -23.73 9.19
C VAL A 129 16.80 -22.92 9.74
N ALA A 130 17.16 -21.81 9.11
CA ALA A 130 18.19 -20.89 9.62
C ALA A 130 17.73 -20.24 10.93
N ASN A 131 16.52 -19.66 10.97
CA ASN A 131 15.97 -19.05 12.18
C ASN A 131 15.81 -20.08 13.33
N GLU A 132 15.37 -21.31 13.07
CA GLU A 132 15.30 -22.39 14.08
C GLU A 132 16.70 -22.73 14.64
N LYS A 133 17.70 -22.88 13.76
CA LYS A 133 19.05 -23.33 14.14
C LYS A 133 19.91 -22.24 14.79
N LEU A 134 19.83 -21.02 14.28
CA LEU A 134 20.57 -19.85 14.76
C LEU A 134 19.87 -19.19 15.96
N ARG A 135 18.58 -19.47 16.17
CA ARG A 135 17.70 -18.89 17.20
C ARG A 135 17.49 -17.38 17.06
N CYS A 136 17.59 -16.87 15.83
CA CYS A 136 17.21 -15.51 15.47
C CYS A 136 15.83 -15.47 14.78
N LYS A 137 15.41 -14.27 14.37
CA LYS A 137 14.20 -14.01 13.56
C LYS A 137 14.54 -12.99 12.48
N GLU A 138 15.37 -13.38 11.54
CA GLU A 138 15.86 -12.53 10.45
C GLU A 138 15.20 -12.92 9.11
N ILE A 139 15.06 -11.95 8.20
CA ILE A 139 14.57 -12.18 6.83
C ILE A 139 15.75 -12.63 5.96
N TRP A 140 15.96 -13.94 5.90
CA TRP A 140 17.06 -14.54 5.17
C TRP A 140 16.86 -14.53 3.66
N SER A 141 17.72 -13.80 2.93
CA SER A 141 17.94 -14.05 1.50
C SER A 141 19.02 -15.11 1.30
N LEU A 142 19.02 -15.80 0.14
CA LEU A 142 20.04 -16.79 -0.21
C LEU A 142 21.47 -16.22 -0.11
N ASN A 143 21.67 -14.97 -0.57
CA ASN A 143 22.97 -14.27 -0.44
C ASN A 143 23.31 -13.91 1.02
N GLY A 144 22.30 -13.55 1.83
CA GLY A 144 22.48 -13.32 3.27
C GLY A 144 22.95 -14.58 4.00
N LEU A 145 22.37 -15.74 3.69
CA LEU A 145 22.79 -17.03 4.23
C LEU A 145 24.20 -17.44 3.76
N VAL A 146 24.55 -17.18 2.49
CA VAL A 146 25.94 -17.41 2.00
C VAL A 146 26.94 -16.48 2.70
N LYS A 147 26.62 -15.19 2.89
CA LYS A 147 27.44 -14.24 3.67
C LYS A 147 27.61 -14.71 5.11
N HIS A 148 26.52 -15.04 5.80
CA HIS A 148 26.53 -15.40 7.23
C HIS A 148 27.17 -16.77 7.51
N LEU A 149 26.82 -17.82 6.77
CA LEU A 149 27.24 -19.21 7.09
C LEU A 149 28.60 -19.60 6.50
N PHE A 150 29.07 -18.88 5.46
CA PHE A 150 30.28 -19.24 4.71
C PHE A 150 31.28 -18.10 4.50
N GLY A 151 30.94 -16.84 4.81
CA GLY A 151 31.85 -15.70 4.57
C GLY A 151 32.11 -15.45 3.07
N LYS A 152 31.13 -15.78 2.22
CA LYS A 152 31.18 -15.63 0.76
C LYS A 152 30.02 -14.76 0.26
N GLN A 153 29.97 -14.47 -1.03
CA GLN A 153 28.80 -13.80 -1.64
C GLN A 153 28.42 -14.39 -3.00
N LEU A 154 27.14 -14.29 -3.36
CA LEU A 154 26.60 -14.69 -4.66
C LEU A 154 26.66 -13.54 -5.66
N LEU A 155 27.15 -13.80 -6.87
CA LEU A 155 27.21 -12.83 -7.96
C LEU A 155 25.82 -12.60 -8.58
N LYS A 156 24.97 -11.81 -7.90
CA LYS A 156 23.61 -11.50 -8.37
C LYS A 156 23.58 -10.35 -9.39
N ASP A 157 24.26 -10.54 -10.52
CA ASP A 157 24.23 -9.59 -11.62
C ASP A 157 22.82 -9.48 -12.21
N LYS A 158 22.34 -8.24 -12.38
CA LYS A 158 20.99 -7.95 -12.90
C LYS A 158 20.86 -8.28 -14.38
N SER A 159 21.95 -8.27 -15.15
CA SER A 159 21.94 -8.59 -16.58
C SER A 159 21.64 -10.08 -16.82
N VAL A 160 22.24 -10.98 -16.02
CA VAL A 160 22.00 -12.43 -16.09
C VAL A 160 20.65 -12.80 -15.47
N ARG A 161 20.38 -12.37 -14.23
CA ARG A 161 19.16 -12.75 -13.49
C ARG A 161 17.87 -12.22 -14.15
N CYS A 162 17.94 -11.10 -14.86
CA CYS A 162 16.80 -10.55 -15.61
C CYS A 162 16.96 -10.72 -17.13
N SER A 163 17.75 -11.71 -17.56
CA SER A 163 17.93 -12.09 -18.97
C SER A 163 16.69 -12.81 -19.53
N ASN A 164 16.73 -13.10 -20.84
CA ASN A 164 15.72 -13.94 -21.46
C ASN A 164 15.99 -15.43 -21.19
N TRP A 165 15.43 -15.97 -20.10
CA TRP A 165 15.56 -17.39 -19.77
C TRP A 165 14.86 -18.35 -20.77
N GLU A 166 14.01 -17.85 -21.67
CA GLU A 166 13.47 -18.63 -22.81
C GLU A 166 14.47 -18.77 -23.98
N GLU A 167 15.61 -18.07 -23.97
CA GLU A 167 16.60 -18.10 -25.05
C GLU A 167 17.33 -19.46 -25.14
N PHE A 168 17.29 -20.10 -26.30
CA PHE A 168 17.83 -21.44 -26.53
C PHE A 168 19.04 -21.43 -27.48
N PRO A 169 20.18 -22.05 -27.11
CA PRO A 169 20.50 -22.60 -25.78
C PRO A 169 20.87 -21.50 -24.77
N LEU A 170 20.81 -21.81 -23.47
CA LEU A 170 21.33 -20.91 -22.43
C LEU A 170 22.83 -20.63 -22.64
N ASN A 171 23.25 -19.40 -22.35
CA ASN A 171 24.66 -19.01 -22.34
C ASN A 171 25.39 -19.50 -21.06
N GLU A 172 26.72 -19.40 -21.04
CA GLU A 172 27.52 -19.93 -19.90
C GLU A 172 27.34 -19.12 -18.60
N GLU A 173 27.01 -17.83 -18.67
CA GLU A 173 26.74 -17.00 -17.49
C GLU A 173 25.40 -17.37 -16.84
N GLN A 174 24.35 -17.56 -17.64
CA GLN A 174 23.05 -18.11 -17.22
C GLN A 174 23.20 -19.49 -16.59
N LYS A 175 23.99 -20.37 -17.22
CA LYS A 175 24.30 -21.71 -16.70
C LYS A 175 25.03 -21.68 -15.37
N LEU A 176 26.08 -20.86 -15.23
CA LEU A 176 26.86 -20.75 -14.01
C LEU A 176 26.05 -20.11 -12.87
N TYR A 177 25.24 -19.09 -13.17
CA TYR A 177 24.33 -18.46 -12.21
C TYR A 177 23.35 -19.50 -11.63
N ALA A 178 22.62 -20.21 -12.48
CA ALA A 178 21.66 -21.22 -12.06
C ALA A 178 22.32 -22.43 -11.37
N ALA A 179 23.48 -22.88 -11.83
CA ALA A 179 24.24 -23.90 -11.12
C ALA A 179 24.61 -23.46 -9.69
N THR A 180 24.94 -22.18 -9.52
CA THR A 180 25.42 -21.61 -8.25
C THR A 180 24.31 -21.33 -7.25
N ASP A 181 23.15 -20.79 -7.66
CA ASP A 181 22.02 -20.56 -6.74
C ASP A 181 21.45 -21.89 -6.21
N ALA A 182 21.23 -22.89 -7.08
CA ALA A 182 20.83 -24.23 -6.65
C ALA A 182 21.89 -24.92 -5.75
N TYR A 183 23.18 -24.77 -6.07
CA TYR A 183 24.28 -25.26 -5.22
C TYR A 183 24.31 -24.60 -3.84
N ALA A 184 24.10 -23.28 -3.77
CA ALA A 184 24.05 -22.53 -2.53
C ALA A 184 22.96 -23.06 -1.57
N GLY A 185 21.76 -23.34 -2.10
CA GLY A 185 20.68 -23.95 -1.32
C GLY A 185 21.08 -25.29 -0.69
N LEU A 186 21.74 -26.17 -1.46
CA LEU A 186 22.21 -27.46 -0.97
C LEU A 186 23.21 -27.33 0.18
N ILE A 187 24.25 -26.50 0.03
CA ILE A 187 25.30 -26.38 1.06
C ILE A 187 24.79 -25.67 2.31
N ILE A 188 23.90 -24.68 2.17
CA ILE A 188 23.21 -24.05 3.31
C ILE A 188 22.44 -25.11 4.10
N TYR A 189 21.67 -25.97 3.43
CA TYR A 189 20.94 -27.05 4.10
C TYR A 189 21.86 -28.02 4.85
N GLN A 190 22.94 -28.47 4.21
CA GLN A 190 23.92 -29.38 4.81
C GLN A 190 24.57 -28.73 6.05
N LYS A 191 24.96 -27.45 5.95
CA LYS A 191 25.54 -26.67 7.04
C LYS A 191 24.58 -26.55 8.22
N LEU A 192 23.35 -26.07 8.01
CA LEU A 192 22.34 -25.90 9.06
C LEU A 192 21.92 -27.25 9.68
N LYS A 193 21.83 -28.32 8.88
CA LYS A 193 21.56 -29.69 9.35
C LYS A 193 22.69 -30.23 10.25
N SER A 194 23.95 -29.85 9.99
CA SER A 194 25.12 -30.25 10.80
C SER A 194 25.19 -29.56 12.17
N MET A 195 24.54 -28.41 12.34
CA MET A 195 24.57 -27.65 13.59
C MET A 195 23.74 -28.36 14.67
N SER A 196 24.39 -28.77 15.76
CA SER A 196 23.72 -29.46 16.88
C SER A 196 23.06 -28.46 17.82
N ASN A 197 22.03 -28.90 18.56
CA ASN A 197 21.36 -28.02 19.54
C ASN A 197 22.26 -27.63 20.73
N SER A 198 23.45 -28.23 20.84
CA SER A 198 24.55 -27.88 21.74
C SER A 198 25.42 -26.71 21.23
N ASP A 199 25.62 -26.58 19.92
CA ASP A 199 26.53 -25.56 19.34
C ASP A 199 25.98 -24.14 19.47
N GLY A 200 24.67 -24.00 19.66
CA GLY A 200 24.01 -22.75 20.04
C GLY A 200 24.45 -22.19 21.41
N LYS A 201 25.25 -22.91 22.20
CA LYS A 201 25.98 -22.34 23.35
C LYS A 201 27.39 -21.85 23.01
N LEU A 202 28.03 -22.37 21.96
CA LEU A 202 29.42 -22.06 21.64
C LEU A 202 29.58 -20.68 20.97
N PHE A 203 28.59 -20.26 20.19
CA PHE A 203 28.53 -18.90 19.62
C PHE A 203 27.92 -17.85 20.57
N GLY A 204 27.15 -18.29 21.58
CA GLY A 204 26.58 -17.41 22.61
C GLY A 204 27.54 -17.04 23.76
N LEU A 205 28.74 -17.63 23.82
CA LEU A 205 29.70 -17.48 24.94
C LEU A 205 31.08 -16.97 24.49
N ARG A 206 31.11 -16.01 23.56
CA ARG A 206 32.31 -15.24 23.20
C ARG A 206 32.11 -13.72 23.32
N ARG A 207 31.41 -13.25 24.37
CA ARG A 207 31.26 -11.80 24.64
C ARG A 207 31.53 -11.33 26.08
N ASP A 208 31.37 -12.15 27.12
CA ASP A 208 31.42 -11.66 28.52
C ASP A 208 32.64 -12.09 29.37
N ASP A 209 33.19 -13.30 29.19
CA ASP A 209 34.31 -13.81 30.01
C ASP A 209 35.68 -13.29 29.55
N ASN A 210 35.86 -11.96 29.52
CA ASN A 210 37.18 -11.31 29.35
C ASN A 210 37.29 -9.92 30.04
N LEU A 211 36.50 -9.71 31.09
CA LEU A 211 36.63 -8.59 32.03
C LEU A 211 37.12 -9.12 33.38
N SER A 212 38.28 -8.63 33.84
CA SER A 212 38.81 -8.92 35.18
C SER A 212 37.80 -8.52 36.26
N GLU A 213 37.70 -9.30 37.34
CA GLU A 213 36.81 -8.97 38.48
C GLU A 213 37.13 -7.59 39.08
N ASP A 214 38.41 -7.19 39.12
CA ASP A 214 38.85 -5.85 39.56
C ASP A 214 38.30 -4.71 38.66
N VAL A 215 37.99 -5.02 37.40
CA VAL A 215 37.30 -4.08 36.49
C VAL A 215 35.79 -4.11 36.70
N LYS A 216 35.19 -5.29 36.93
CA LYS A 216 33.75 -5.42 37.23
C LYS A 216 33.39 -4.68 38.53
N GLU A 217 34.14 -4.88 39.61
CA GLU A 217 33.91 -4.24 40.91
C GLU A 217 34.02 -2.71 40.83
N ARG A 218 35.00 -2.18 40.07
CA ARG A 218 35.11 -0.74 39.77
C ARG A 218 33.93 -0.21 38.94
N LEU A 219 33.46 -0.96 37.95
CA LEU A 219 32.31 -0.58 37.12
C LEU A 219 31.03 -0.51 37.96
N THR A 220 30.80 -1.48 38.86
CA THR A 220 29.68 -1.46 39.81
C THR A 220 29.76 -0.26 40.74
N SER A 221 30.91 -0.04 41.39
CA SER A 221 31.12 1.10 42.31
C SER A 221 30.90 2.46 41.64
N LEU A 222 31.36 2.65 40.39
CA LEU A 222 31.17 3.91 39.68
C LEU A 222 29.72 4.10 39.18
N ALA A 223 29.00 3.01 38.90
CA ALA A 223 27.58 3.06 38.59
C ALA A 223 26.73 3.47 39.81
N GLU A 224 27.09 2.99 41.01
CA GLU A 224 26.47 3.40 42.27
C GLU A 224 26.70 4.89 42.56
N GLU A 225 27.91 5.41 42.37
CA GLU A 225 28.18 6.86 42.49
C GLU A 225 27.36 7.70 41.49
N ILE A 226 27.24 7.25 40.24
CA ILE A 226 26.46 7.97 39.21
C ILE A 226 24.97 8.01 39.59
N MET A 227 24.41 6.91 40.14
CA MET A 227 23.03 6.88 40.60
C MET A 227 22.79 7.76 41.85
N ASP A 228 23.72 7.76 42.81
CA ASP A 228 23.67 8.66 43.97
C ASP A 228 23.73 10.13 43.55
N LEU A 229 24.64 10.50 42.63
CA LEU A 229 24.73 11.86 42.07
C LEU A 229 23.45 12.26 41.31
N ALA A 230 22.89 11.36 40.49
CA ALA A 230 21.66 11.63 39.77
C ALA A 230 20.47 11.87 40.71
N SER A 231 20.36 11.10 41.81
CA SER A 231 19.29 11.25 42.82
C SER A 231 19.31 12.59 43.59
N ARG A 232 20.34 13.42 43.40
CA ARG A 232 20.55 14.70 44.09
C ARG A 232 20.26 15.92 43.19
N ILE A 233 19.79 15.70 41.96
CA ILE A 233 19.33 16.76 41.05
C ILE A 233 17.92 17.20 41.47
N PRO A 234 17.62 18.49 41.72
CA PRO A 234 16.30 18.91 42.19
C PRO A 234 15.22 18.94 41.11
N ASP A 235 14.08 18.29 41.35
CA ASP A 235 12.96 18.12 40.40
C ASP A 235 12.15 19.40 40.05
N SER A 236 12.60 20.60 40.42
CA SER A 236 11.89 21.84 40.02
C SER A 236 12.82 23.06 39.81
N PRO A 237 12.64 23.81 38.69
CA PRO A 237 13.49 24.95 38.32
C PRO A 237 13.07 26.26 39.02
N GLY A 238 12.82 26.22 40.34
CA GLY A 238 12.18 27.32 41.07
C GLY A 238 13.08 28.48 41.51
N GLN A 239 14.41 28.31 41.57
CA GLN A 239 15.35 29.34 42.07
C GLN A 239 16.72 29.30 41.37
N PRO A 240 17.38 30.46 41.14
CA PRO A 240 18.65 30.53 40.42
C PRO A 240 19.81 29.81 41.12
N GLY A 241 19.74 29.62 42.45
CA GLY A 241 20.75 28.85 43.19
C GLY A 241 20.76 27.34 42.86
N ASN A 242 19.65 26.78 42.37
CA ASN A 242 19.59 25.36 42.02
C ASN A 242 20.26 25.07 40.67
N LEU A 243 20.19 26.01 39.72
CA LEU A 243 20.75 25.85 38.37
C LEU A 243 22.26 25.62 38.38
N GLN A 244 23.00 26.40 39.16
CA GLN A 244 24.45 26.25 39.25
C GLN A 244 24.86 24.94 39.95
N ARG A 245 24.12 24.51 40.98
CA ARG A 245 24.36 23.25 41.68
C ARG A 245 24.00 22.02 40.85
N ALA A 246 22.96 22.10 40.03
CA ALA A 246 22.63 21.06 39.05
C ALA A 246 23.72 20.95 37.96
N ALA A 247 24.27 22.08 37.49
CA ALA A 247 25.38 22.09 36.54
C ALA A 247 26.67 21.45 37.12
N GLU A 248 26.98 21.69 38.40
CA GLU A 248 28.09 21.03 39.11
C GLU A 248 27.90 19.50 39.21
N ILE A 249 26.68 19.04 39.52
CA ILE A 249 26.36 17.60 39.57
C ILE A 249 26.50 16.96 38.18
N LEU A 250 25.97 17.60 37.12
CA LEU A 250 26.07 17.11 35.75
C LEU A 250 27.52 17.09 35.24
N ALA A 251 28.35 18.05 35.64
CA ALA A 251 29.78 18.05 35.33
C ALA A 251 30.51 16.85 35.97
N ASN A 252 30.19 16.52 37.24
CA ASN A 252 30.76 15.35 37.92
C ASN A 252 30.32 14.03 37.28
N ILE A 253 29.03 13.89 36.92
CA ILE A 253 28.52 12.71 36.19
C ILE A 253 29.25 12.54 34.84
N SER A 254 29.46 13.62 34.09
CA SER A 254 30.22 13.62 32.84
C SER A 254 31.69 13.20 33.04
N GLY A 255 32.30 13.60 34.16
CA GLY A 255 33.62 13.15 34.59
C GLY A 255 33.68 11.63 34.82
N ASN A 256 32.74 11.09 35.61
CA ASN A 256 32.69 9.64 35.90
C ASN A 256 32.43 8.81 34.62
N VAL A 257 31.53 9.26 33.72
CA VAL A 257 31.31 8.61 32.41
C VAL A 257 32.59 8.61 31.55
N SER A 258 33.39 9.68 31.61
CA SER A 258 34.67 9.78 30.90
C SER A 258 35.75 8.85 31.47
N ALA A 259 35.78 8.65 32.79
CA ALA A 259 36.64 7.69 33.46
C ALA A 259 36.25 6.22 33.13
N LEU A 260 34.94 5.93 33.08
CA LEU A 260 34.38 4.63 32.71
C LEU A 260 34.78 4.26 31.27
N ARG A 261 34.62 5.19 30.32
CA ARG A 261 35.07 5.03 28.93
C ARG A 261 36.57 4.74 28.82
N SER A 262 37.39 5.42 29.62
CA SER A 262 38.85 5.25 29.61
C SER A 262 39.27 3.86 30.11
N THR A 263 38.63 3.39 31.19
CA THR A 263 38.85 2.05 31.76
C THR A 263 38.50 0.93 30.77
N LEU A 264 37.38 1.08 30.06
CA LEU A 264 36.95 0.10 29.06
C LEU A 264 37.90 0.03 27.85
N LEU A 265 38.41 1.16 27.37
CA LEU A 265 39.34 1.21 26.24
C LEU A 265 40.70 0.55 26.56
N ALA A 266 41.24 0.80 27.75
CA ALA A 266 42.53 0.22 28.17
C ALA A 266 42.51 -1.33 28.19
N ASN A 267 41.36 -1.94 28.52
CA ASN A 267 41.22 -3.41 28.53
C ASN A 267 41.20 -4.03 27.12
N VAL A 268 40.92 -3.25 26.07
CA VAL A 268 40.90 -3.73 24.67
C VAL A 268 42.32 -3.83 24.10
N GLU A 269 43.23 -2.92 24.46
CA GLU A 269 44.62 -2.96 23.98
C GLU A 269 45.41 -4.11 24.59
N ALA A 270 45.14 -4.46 25.86
CA ALA A 270 45.76 -5.60 26.55
C ALA A 270 45.49 -6.94 25.84
N GLN A 271 44.32 -7.12 25.23
CA GLN A 271 43.91 -8.39 24.61
C GLN A 271 44.52 -8.64 23.22
N ARG A 272 45.35 -7.73 22.70
CA ARG A 272 46.03 -7.88 21.39
C ARG A 272 47.39 -8.57 21.45
N LEU A 273 47.91 -8.92 22.64
CA LEU A 273 49.32 -9.26 22.84
C LEU A 273 49.62 -10.71 23.29
N GLU A 274 48.71 -11.66 23.11
CA GLU A 274 48.94 -13.08 23.46
C GLU A 274 48.39 -14.09 22.44
N MET A 275 49.26 -14.60 21.55
CA MET A 275 49.11 -15.88 20.81
C MET A 275 50.50 -16.42 20.41
N PRO A 276 50.86 -17.69 20.70
CA PRO A 276 52.19 -18.26 20.42
C PRO A 276 52.29 -19.07 19.10
N GLU A 277 53.52 -19.43 18.71
CA GLU A 277 53.89 -20.14 17.47
C GLU A 277 53.83 -21.69 17.56
N PHE A 278 54.28 -22.35 16.47
CA PHE A 278 54.54 -23.80 16.21
C PHE A 278 53.39 -24.69 15.67
N ALA A 279 53.62 -25.64 14.75
CA ALA A 279 54.66 -25.81 13.71
C ALA A 279 54.38 -26.96 12.71
N VAL A 280 54.59 -26.68 11.42
CA VAL A 280 55.23 -27.53 10.37
C VAL A 280 54.92 -29.04 10.26
N LYS A 281 54.28 -29.43 9.13
CA LYS A 281 54.66 -30.51 8.16
C LYS A 281 53.65 -30.50 6.99
N LEU A 282 53.98 -30.86 5.74
CA LEU A 282 55.18 -31.49 5.18
C LEU A 282 55.42 -30.95 3.73
N GLU A 283 56.67 -30.94 3.26
CA GLU A 283 57.05 -30.55 1.88
C GLU A 283 56.81 -31.69 0.87
N GLY A 284 56.79 -31.38 -0.44
CA GLY A 284 56.89 -32.40 -1.49
C GLY A 284 56.55 -31.93 -2.92
N ASP A 285 57.59 -31.68 -3.72
CA ASP A 285 57.67 -31.80 -5.19
C ASP A 285 56.71 -31.01 -6.12
N PHE A 286 57.05 -30.71 -7.38
CA PHE A 286 58.29 -30.19 -8.00
C PHE A 286 57.92 -29.73 -9.45
N ASN A 287 58.53 -28.64 -9.94
CA ASN A 287 58.60 -28.13 -11.33
C ASN A 287 57.76 -28.76 -12.47
N ILE A 288 57.25 -27.88 -13.36
CA ILE A 288 57.73 -27.83 -14.77
C ILE A 288 57.62 -26.37 -15.30
N CYS A 289 58.45 -26.03 -16.29
CA CYS A 289 58.65 -24.67 -16.79
C CYS A 289 58.42 -24.59 -18.32
N SER A 290 57.88 -23.46 -18.79
CA SER A 290 58.14 -22.94 -20.14
C SER A 290 57.83 -21.44 -20.22
N ASP A 291 58.90 -20.64 -20.34
CA ASP A 291 59.14 -19.60 -21.36
C ASP A 291 57.96 -18.73 -21.86
N ALA A 292 57.96 -17.41 -21.63
CA ALA A 292 58.77 -16.35 -22.29
C ALA A 292 58.12 -15.85 -23.61
N THR A 293 58.11 -14.55 -23.93
CA THR A 293 59.31 -13.76 -24.27
C THR A 293 58.99 -12.25 -24.40
N LEU A 294 59.80 -11.37 -23.75
CA LEU A 294 60.28 -9.99 -24.08
C LEU A 294 59.39 -8.97 -24.89
N ALA A 295 59.64 -7.65 -24.93
CA ALA A 295 60.28 -6.62 -24.06
C ALA A 295 60.17 -5.23 -24.77
N GLY A 296 60.60 -4.14 -24.11
CA GLY A 296 60.55 -2.75 -24.62
C GLY A 296 59.81 -1.83 -23.63
N LEU A 297 60.39 -0.87 -22.90
CA LEU A 297 61.64 -0.09 -23.01
C LEU A 297 61.74 0.88 -24.20
N TRP A 298 61.20 2.09 -24.00
CA TRP A 298 61.82 3.44 -24.08
C TRP A 298 60.80 4.44 -23.48
N GLU A 299 61.12 5.43 -22.63
CA GLU A 299 62.04 6.60 -22.79
C GLU A 299 61.60 7.57 -23.92
N GLY A 300 61.49 8.88 -23.61
CA GLY A 300 61.30 9.93 -24.63
C GLY A 300 60.35 11.09 -24.28
N ASP A 301 60.90 12.10 -23.57
CA ASP A 301 60.76 13.55 -23.77
C ASP A 301 59.40 14.32 -23.85
N PHE A 302 59.32 15.31 -22.95
CA PHE A 302 59.00 16.74 -23.13
C PHE A 302 58.07 17.25 -24.25
N ASN A 303 57.16 18.15 -23.85
CA ASN A 303 57.17 19.53 -24.34
C ASN A 303 56.55 20.50 -23.30
N GLU A 304 56.98 21.76 -23.35
CA GLU A 304 56.54 22.87 -22.47
C GLU A 304 55.79 23.95 -23.29
N GLU A 305 54.91 24.72 -22.63
CA GLU A 305 54.48 26.11 -22.95
C GLU A 305 53.49 26.54 -21.81
N GLU A 306 53.95 27.27 -20.78
CA GLU A 306 53.89 28.75 -20.61
C GLU A 306 52.43 29.32 -20.51
N ALA A 307 51.97 29.75 -19.32
CA ALA A 307 52.09 31.09 -18.69
C ALA A 307 50.95 32.07 -19.08
N GLU A 308 50.51 33.08 -18.32
CA GLU A 308 50.76 33.58 -16.94
C GLU A 308 49.58 33.22 -15.98
N GLY A 309 49.46 33.56 -14.68
CA GLY A 309 50.28 34.33 -13.72
C GLY A 309 49.49 35.47 -13.02
N GLY A 310 49.63 35.68 -11.70
CA GLY A 310 48.96 36.79 -10.97
C GLY A 310 48.92 36.67 -9.43
N ASN A 311 49.52 37.63 -8.72
CA ASN A 311 49.66 37.67 -7.25
C ASN A 311 49.05 38.99 -6.67
N VAL A 312 48.78 39.19 -5.37
CA VAL A 312 49.08 38.40 -4.14
C VAL A 312 47.74 38.11 -3.37
N THR A 313 47.49 38.11 -2.05
CA THR A 313 48.15 38.59 -0.79
C THR A 313 47.88 37.62 0.39
N GLU A 314 48.51 37.93 1.54
CA GLU A 314 48.24 37.40 2.89
C GLU A 314 46.82 37.81 3.40
N ASP A 315 46.21 37.22 4.44
CA ASP A 315 46.73 36.92 5.79
C ASP A 315 46.13 35.62 6.42
N GLY A 316 46.71 35.12 7.51
CA GLY A 316 46.53 33.71 7.95
C GLY A 316 46.00 33.45 9.38
N ALA A 317 45.66 32.18 9.66
CA ALA A 317 45.52 31.66 11.03
C ALA A 317 45.63 30.13 11.12
N ALA A 318 46.44 29.66 12.09
CA ALA A 318 46.41 28.38 12.84
C ALA A 318 46.03 27.04 12.16
N ALA A 319 46.89 26.04 12.34
CA ALA A 319 46.63 24.63 11.98
C ALA A 319 46.06 23.81 13.15
N SER A 320 45.31 22.74 12.83
CA SER A 320 45.39 21.47 13.55
C SER A 320 44.76 20.33 12.74
N CYS A 321 45.51 19.26 12.50
CA CYS A 321 44.93 17.99 12.04
C CYS A 321 44.31 17.25 13.24
N LYS A 322 43.18 16.57 13.04
CA LYS A 322 42.73 15.50 13.95
C LYS A 322 41.72 14.58 13.28
N ASP A 323 41.96 13.28 13.41
CA ASP A 323 41.16 12.23 12.82
C ASP A 323 39.76 12.13 13.45
N LYS A 324 38.77 11.84 12.60
CA LYS A 324 37.68 10.91 12.95
C LYS A 324 37.37 10.02 11.76
N ALA A 325 37.75 8.75 11.89
CA ALA A 325 37.10 7.69 11.16
C ALA A 325 35.83 7.32 11.92
N ASP A 326 34.67 7.55 11.32
CA ASP A 326 33.41 6.96 11.75
C ASP A 326 32.99 5.90 10.72
N LYS A 327 32.48 4.77 11.19
CA LYS A 327 32.18 3.60 10.35
C LYS A 327 30.85 3.77 9.62
N GLU A 328 30.82 3.38 8.35
CA GLU A 328 29.57 3.09 7.65
C GLU A 328 29.15 1.64 7.98
N ASP A 329 28.01 1.47 8.65
CA ASP A 329 27.28 0.20 8.71
C ASP A 329 26.03 0.33 7.83
N PHE A 330 26.01 -0.39 6.71
CA PHE A 330 24.85 -0.53 5.82
C PHE A 330 24.04 -1.76 6.23
N MET A 331 22.77 -1.56 6.59
CA MET A 331 21.78 -2.64 6.75
C MET A 331 20.47 -2.31 6.05
N SER A 332 19.71 -3.36 5.72
CA SER A 332 18.43 -3.34 5.02
C SER A 332 17.27 -2.83 5.88
N LEU A 333 16.13 -2.59 5.22
CA LEU A 333 14.86 -2.21 5.85
C LEU A 333 14.24 -3.39 6.60
N ASP A 334 14.58 -3.54 7.88
CA ASP A 334 13.88 -4.39 8.84
C ASP A 334 13.66 -3.61 10.15
N ILE A 335 12.54 -3.86 10.83
CA ILE A 335 12.15 -3.15 12.06
C ILE A 335 12.90 -3.73 13.27
N THR A 336 13.47 -2.86 14.08
CA THR A 336 14.32 -3.23 15.22
C THR A 336 13.53 -3.49 16.51
N GLU A 337 14.12 -4.26 17.43
CA GLU A 337 13.51 -4.58 18.73
C GLU A 337 13.28 -3.31 19.60
N GLN A 338 14.05 -2.24 19.39
CA GLN A 338 13.82 -0.95 20.05
C GLN A 338 12.56 -0.24 19.53
N GLU A 339 12.26 -0.33 18.23
CA GLU A 339 11.05 0.27 17.65
C GLU A 339 9.79 -0.45 18.16
N LEU A 340 9.86 -1.77 18.37
CA LEU A 340 8.80 -2.53 19.03
C LEU A 340 8.56 -2.03 20.47
N GLN A 341 9.62 -1.89 21.27
CA GLN A 341 9.53 -1.44 22.67
C GLN A 341 9.08 0.03 22.82
N ILE A 342 9.37 0.88 21.84
CA ILE A 342 8.88 2.28 21.81
C ILE A 342 7.37 2.29 21.53
N LEU A 343 6.89 1.49 20.58
CA LEU A 343 5.45 1.36 20.30
C LEU A 343 4.68 0.74 21.49
N GLU A 344 5.24 -0.28 22.14
CA GLU A 344 4.67 -0.85 23.36
C GLU A 344 4.60 0.16 24.52
N ARG A 345 5.63 1.02 24.67
CA ARG A 345 5.62 2.07 25.69
C ARG A 345 4.59 3.17 25.37
N GLN A 346 4.47 3.59 24.12
CA GLN A 346 3.48 4.60 23.70
C GLN A 346 2.05 4.09 23.97
N ALA A 347 1.75 2.84 23.61
CA ALA A 347 0.47 2.22 23.93
C ALA A 347 0.22 2.07 25.45
N ALA A 348 1.26 1.85 26.26
CA ALA A 348 1.16 1.81 27.71
C ALA A 348 0.91 3.20 28.34
N GLU A 349 1.52 4.26 27.80
CA GLU A 349 1.32 5.65 28.23
C GLU A 349 -0.09 6.17 27.87
N GLU A 350 -0.68 5.73 26.75
CA GLU A 350 -2.10 5.96 26.44
C GLU A 350 -3.05 5.25 27.42
N PHE A 351 -2.69 4.06 27.91
CA PHE A 351 -3.46 3.32 28.91
C PHE A 351 -3.38 3.94 30.32
N LEU A 352 -2.20 4.43 30.73
CA LEU A 352 -1.98 5.00 32.07
C LEU A 352 -2.69 6.34 32.30
N ASN A 353 -3.03 7.07 31.23
CA ASN A 353 -3.75 8.35 31.33
C ASN A 353 -5.29 8.22 31.45
N LYS A 354 -5.84 6.99 31.57
CA LYS A 354 -7.29 6.73 31.69
C LYS A 354 -7.65 5.99 33.00
N ALA A 355 -7.38 6.61 34.15
CA ALA A 355 -7.79 6.13 35.47
C ALA A 355 -9.13 6.77 35.95
N PRO A 356 -10.18 6.00 36.28
CA PRO A 356 -11.42 6.52 36.86
C PRO A 356 -11.29 6.73 38.39
N PRO A 357 -12.12 7.60 39.00
CA PRO A 357 -12.21 7.70 40.46
C PRO A 357 -12.86 6.46 41.08
N GLU A 358 -12.48 6.14 42.32
CA GLU A 358 -13.12 5.12 43.17
C GLU A 358 -14.47 5.62 43.69
N GLU A 359 -15.51 4.77 43.72
CA GLU A 359 -16.51 4.80 44.82
C GLU A 359 -17.33 3.50 44.94
N GLU A 360 -18.18 3.46 45.97
CA GLU A 360 -18.59 2.25 46.72
C GLU A 360 -19.72 1.37 46.09
N SER A 361 -20.03 0.27 46.80
CA SER A 361 -20.95 -0.80 46.40
C SER A 361 -22.44 -0.52 46.60
N SER A 362 -23.30 -0.98 45.68
CA SER A 362 -24.63 -1.54 46.02
C SER A 362 -25.23 -2.42 44.90
N THR A 363 -26.37 -3.06 45.18
CA THR A 363 -26.91 -4.28 44.54
C THR A 363 -27.80 -4.09 43.29
N ASP A 364 -27.73 -5.07 42.40
CA ASP A 364 -28.80 -5.63 41.53
C ASP A 364 -29.79 -4.70 40.80
N ASN A 365 -29.70 -4.66 39.46
CA ASN A 365 -30.75 -5.22 38.60
C ASN A 365 -30.31 -5.44 37.13
N GLU A 366 -31.19 -6.08 36.34
CA GLU A 366 -30.90 -6.63 35.00
C GLU A 366 -30.91 -5.61 33.83
N GLN A 367 -30.51 -6.15 32.65
CA GLN A 367 -30.69 -5.64 31.28
C GLN A 367 -29.73 -4.55 30.82
N ASN A 368 -28.66 -4.98 30.13
CA ASN A 368 -27.72 -4.11 29.45
C ASN A 368 -27.40 -4.68 28.05
N ILE A 369 -27.76 -3.95 26.99
CA ILE A 369 -27.37 -4.25 25.60
C ILE A 369 -26.77 -2.98 25.00
N SER A 370 -25.55 -2.66 25.44
CA SER A 370 -24.69 -1.72 24.71
C SER A 370 -24.06 -2.43 23.52
N SER A 371 -24.17 -1.83 22.33
CA SER A 371 -23.45 -2.24 21.13
C SER A 371 -22.62 -1.07 20.64
N VAL A 372 -21.38 -0.98 21.16
CA VAL A 372 -20.39 0.00 20.73
C VAL A 372 -20.15 -0.15 19.23
N ILE A 373 -20.46 0.91 18.49
CA ILE A 373 -20.09 1.11 17.09
C ILE A 373 -18.72 1.78 17.04
N GLU A 374 -18.01 1.66 15.92
CA GLU A 374 -16.89 2.56 15.61
C GLU A 374 -17.48 3.94 15.19
N SER A 375 -17.97 4.67 16.19
CA SER A 375 -17.78 6.12 16.28
C SER A 375 -16.30 6.36 16.53
N ASP A 376 -15.70 7.29 15.79
CA ASP A 376 -14.29 7.66 15.97
C ASP A 376 -14.16 8.61 17.16
N GLU A 377 -14.59 8.16 18.35
CA GLU A 377 -14.69 8.98 19.58
C GLU A 377 -13.38 9.65 19.97
N GLU A 378 -12.24 9.08 19.59
CA GLU A 378 -10.92 9.66 19.79
C GLU A 378 -10.67 10.86 18.85
N LEU A 379 -11.11 10.79 17.58
CA LEU A 379 -11.08 11.90 16.62
C LEU A 379 -12.18 12.94 16.91
N GLU A 380 -13.37 12.51 17.34
CA GLU A 380 -14.45 13.43 17.74
C GLU A 380 -14.12 14.16 19.06
N MET A 381 -13.39 13.55 19.99
CA MET A 381 -12.82 14.26 21.15
C MET A 381 -11.63 15.16 20.77
N GLU A 382 -10.83 14.81 19.77
CA GLU A 382 -9.79 15.70 19.22
C GLU A 382 -10.41 16.93 18.51
N MET A 383 -11.51 16.75 17.78
CA MET A 383 -12.33 17.84 17.25
C MET A 383 -12.88 18.74 18.37
N LEU A 384 -13.30 18.17 19.51
CA LEU A 384 -13.83 18.94 20.64
C LEU A 384 -12.76 19.73 21.38
N LYS A 385 -11.56 19.18 21.60
CA LYS A 385 -10.42 19.94 22.16
C LYS A 385 -9.99 21.09 21.26
N SER A 386 -9.90 20.81 19.95
CA SER A 386 -9.50 21.80 18.92
C SER A 386 -10.45 23.00 18.80
N LEU A 387 -11.61 23.01 19.48
CA LEU A 387 -12.53 24.13 19.54
C LEU A 387 -12.26 25.10 20.70
N GLU A 388 -11.53 24.69 21.74
CA GLU A 388 -11.23 25.55 22.89
C GLU A 388 -10.03 26.48 22.60
N ASP A 389 -9.02 26.00 21.87
CA ASP A 389 -7.79 26.76 21.52
C ASP A 389 -7.99 27.93 20.53
N VAL A 390 -9.18 28.07 19.91
CA VAL A 390 -9.40 29.02 18.81
C VAL A 390 -9.94 30.38 19.28
N ASP A 391 -10.71 30.42 20.39
CA ASP A 391 -11.43 31.63 20.78
C ASP A 391 -10.55 32.69 21.50
N ASP A 392 -9.41 32.26 22.07
CA ASP A 392 -8.50 33.11 22.87
C ASP A 392 -7.58 34.03 22.01
N SER A 393 -7.83 34.11 20.69
CA SER A 393 -6.94 34.73 19.70
C SER A 393 -7.51 35.94 18.92
N LYS A 394 -8.48 36.66 19.48
CA LYS A 394 -8.96 37.96 18.94
C LYS A 394 -8.80 39.13 19.90
N GLY A 395 -7.66 39.80 19.77
CA GLY A 395 -7.34 41.02 20.52
C GLY A 395 -8.24 42.22 20.19
N VAL A 396 -8.45 43.05 21.21
CA VAL A 396 -9.27 44.27 21.23
C VAL A 396 -8.92 45.26 20.11
N LEU A 397 -9.93 45.73 19.38
CA LEU A 397 -9.97 47.06 18.74
C LEU A 397 -11.35 47.71 18.96
N THR A 398 -11.40 49.04 18.84
CA THR A 398 -12.40 49.91 19.50
C THR A 398 -13.68 50.17 18.71
N GLU A 399 -14.76 50.47 19.44
CA GLU A 399 -16.01 51.05 18.91
C GLU A 399 -15.78 52.47 18.34
N GLU A 400 -16.48 52.83 17.25
CA GLU A 400 -17.24 54.10 17.14
C GLU A 400 -18.15 54.15 15.88
N GLU A 401 -19.03 55.16 15.83
CA GLU A 401 -19.86 55.64 14.70
C GLU A 401 -21.05 54.80 14.14
N ALA A 402 -22.18 54.94 14.84
CA ALA A 402 -23.39 55.61 14.32
C ALA A 402 -24.36 54.93 13.29
N ASN A 403 -25.19 54.02 13.81
CA ASN A 403 -26.65 54.21 13.98
C ASN A 403 -27.53 54.80 12.83
N LYS A 404 -28.43 53.97 12.26
CA LYS A 404 -29.79 54.35 11.78
C LYS A 404 -30.66 53.11 11.51
N GLY A 405 -32.01 53.22 11.63
CA GLY A 405 -32.93 52.32 10.89
C GLY A 405 -33.94 51.42 11.64
N ARG A 406 -34.23 51.67 12.93
CA ARG A 406 -35.24 50.95 13.77
C ARG A 406 -36.53 50.51 13.04
N LYS A 407 -36.81 49.19 12.99
CA LYS A 407 -38.16 48.56 13.11
C LYS A 407 -38.11 47.02 13.13
N THR A 408 -38.71 46.41 14.15
CA THR A 408 -39.32 45.06 14.07
C THR A 408 -40.76 45.19 13.55
N PRO A 409 -41.37 44.10 13.03
CA PRO A 409 -42.16 43.21 13.90
C PRO A 409 -41.89 41.71 13.63
N ASP A 410 -42.50 40.86 14.46
CA ASP A 410 -42.45 39.40 14.37
C ASP A 410 -43.13 38.85 13.11
N ALA A 411 -42.58 37.76 12.55
CA ALA A 411 -43.21 36.94 11.53
C ALA A 411 -42.72 35.49 11.63
N GLU A 412 -43.63 34.54 11.41
CA GLU A 412 -43.33 33.10 11.52
C GLU A 412 -42.46 32.63 10.35
N LEU A 413 -41.46 31.79 10.64
CA LEU A 413 -40.58 31.18 9.63
C LEU A 413 -41.35 30.10 8.83
N ASN A 414 -42.10 30.56 7.83
CA ASN A 414 -42.75 29.69 6.86
C ASN A 414 -41.71 28.91 6.06
N VAL A 415 -41.75 27.58 6.20
CA VAL A 415 -40.97 26.65 5.39
C VAL A 415 -41.62 26.57 4.00
N VAL A 416 -40.96 27.17 3.00
CA VAL A 416 -41.31 26.97 1.60
C VAL A 416 -40.75 25.60 1.16
N PRO A 417 -41.58 24.68 0.62
CA PRO A 417 -41.07 23.49 -0.05
C PRO A 417 -40.55 23.86 -1.44
N ASP A 418 -39.31 23.50 -1.76
CA ASP A 418 -38.78 23.61 -3.13
C ASP A 418 -39.66 22.78 -4.09
N GLY A 419 -40.34 23.45 -5.02
CA GLY A 419 -41.09 22.82 -6.09
C GLY A 419 -40.17 22.27 -7.18
N GLU A 420 -40.62 21.21 -7.86
CA GLU A 420 -39.94 20.69 -9.05
C GLU A 420 -40.39 21.49 -10.28
N GLU A 421 -39.59 22.48 -10.68
CA GLU A 421 -39.67 23.11 -12.01
C GLU A 421 -38.77 22.32 -12.96
N ASP A 422 -39.38 21.63 -13.92
CA ASP A 422 -38.71 20.75 -14.89
C ASP A 422 -38.45 21.52 -16.19
N GLU A 423 -37.33 22.25 -16.21
CA GLU A 423 -36.82 22.94 -17.40
C GLU A 423 -36.26 21.93 -18.44
N GLY A 424 -36.40 22.29 -19.71
CA GLY A 424 -36.34 21.35 -20.84
C GLY A 424 -35.00 20.63 -21.07
N ILE A 425 -35.07 19.55 -21.86
CA ILE A 425 -33.89 18.81 -22.34
C ILE A 425 -33.22 19.63 -23.45
N GLU A 426 -32.11 20.29 -23.14
CA GLU A 426 -31.19 20.81 -24.15
C GLU A 426 -30.37 19.67 -24.78
N GLU A 427 -29.92 19.86 -26.02
CA GLU A 427 -29.39 18.79 -26.89
C GLU A 427 -27.97 18.31 -26.53
N GLU A 428 -27.56 17.20 -27.14
CA GLU A 428 -26.36 16.42 -26.78
C GLU A 428 -25.03 17.14 -27.06
N GLU A 429 -24.47 17.84 -26.07
CA GLU A 429 -23.00 18.05 -26.02
C GLU A 429 -22.30 16.78 -25.49
N GLU A 430 -21.39 16.20 -26.29
CA GLU A 430 -20.44 15.18 -25.83
C GLU A 430 -19.52 15.71 -24.69
N GLU A 431 -18.63 14.87 -24.13
CA GLU A 431 -17.50 15.34 -23.30
C GLU A 431 -16.57 16.21 -24.17
N LEU A 432 -16.93 17.48 -24.35
CA LEU A 432 -16.28 18.37 -25.28
C LEU A 432 -14.80 18.54 -24.90
N LEU A 433 -13.93 17.98 -25.74
CA LEU A 433 -12.51 18.30 -25.76
C LEU A 433 -12.39 19.82 -25.92
N ASP A 434 -12.05 20.49 -24.82
CA ASP A 434 -11.82 21.92 -24.73
C ASP A 434 -10.94 22.36 -25.92
N PRO A 435 -11.47 23.07 -26.94
CA PRO A 435 -10.78 23.22 -28.23
C PRO A 435 -9.50 24.06 -28.16
N LEU A 436 -9.23 24.67 -27.00
CA LEU A 436 -8.05 25.47 -26.72
C LEU A 436 -6.95 24.68 -25.99
N LEU A 437 -7.24 23.45 -25.55
CA LEU A 437 -6.30 22.60 -24.82
C LEU A 437 -5.33 21.93 -25.81
N PRO A 438 -4.01 22.15 -25.70
CA PRO A 438 -3.04 21.57 -26.64
C PRO A 438 -3.07 20.05 -26.58
N VAL A 439 -2.82 19.39 -27.71
CA VAL A 439 -2.70 17.92 -27.78
C VAL A 439 -1.40 17.48 -27.09
N PRO A 440 -1.38 16.39 -26.29
CA PRO A 440 -0.15 15.90 -25.67
C PRO A 440 0.95 15.61 -26.70
N SER A 441 2.19 15.98 -26.38
CA SER A 441 3.33 15.75 -27.26
C SER A 441 3.69 14.26 -27.37
N GLU A 442 4.44 13.91 -28.43
CA GLU A 442 4.98 12.55 -28.60
C GLU A 442 5.90 12.14 -27.43
N SER A 443 6.65 13.08 -26.83
CA SER A 443 7.45 12.82 -25.63
C SER A 443 6.59 12.51 -24.40
N GLN A 444 5.49 13.24 -24.20
CA GLN A 444 4.54 13.03 -23.10
C GLN A 444 3.82 11.69 -23.24
N ILE A 445 3.35 11.34 -24.44
CA ILE A 445 2.74 10.04 -24.75
C ILE A 445 3.76 8.89 -24.63
N THR A 446 5.02 9.10 -25.00
CA THR A 446 6.07 8.08 -24.84
C THR A 446 6.40 7.83 -23.36
N CYS A 447 6.50 8.90 -22.55
CA CYS A 447 6.63 8.78 -21.09
C CYS A 447 5.46 8.00 -20.46
N LEU A 448 4.22 8.34 -20.87
CA LEU A 448 3.00 7.69 -20.40
C LEU A 448 2.99 6.17 -20.71
N LYS A 449 3.35 5.80 -21.94
CA LYS A 449 3.44 4.40 -22.37
C LYS A 449 4.54 3.65 -21.61
N THR A 450 5.72 4.25 -21.47
CA THR A 450 6.91 3.60 -20.92
C THR A 450 6.78 3.31 -19.42
N TYR A 451 6.34 4.29 -18.62
CA TYR A 451 6.33 4.16 -17.15
C TYR A 451 4.97 3.73 -16.58
N PHE A 452 3.87 4.12 -17.22
CA PHE A 452 2.51 3.87 -16.70
C PHE A 452 1.71 2.85 -17.52
N GLY A 453 2.20 2.44 -18.70
CA GLY A 453 1.56 1.42 -19.53
C GLY A 453 0.24 1.87 -20.20
N HIS A 454 -0.02 3.17 -20.28
CA HIS A 454 -1.24 3.72 -20.89
C HIS A 454 -0.98 4.25 -22.30
N SER A 455 -1.90 3.99 -23.23
CA SER A 455 -1.78 4.40 -24.64
C SER A 455 -2.04 5.90 -24.87
N SER A 456 -2.91 6.50 -24.06
CA SER A 456 -3.36 7.89 -24.09
C SER A 456 -3.87 8.34 -22.72
N PHE A 457 -3.91 9.65 -22.47
CA PHE A 457 -4.58 10.23 -21.31
C PHE A 457 -6.11 10.25 -21.51
N LYS A 458 -6.89 10.23 -20.42
CA LYS A 458 -8.30 10.67 -20.46
C LYS A 458 -8.37 12.21 -20.55
N PRO A 459 -9.42 12.81 -21.15
CA PRO A 459 -9.51 14.26 -21.36
C PRO A 459 -9.27 15.08 -20.09
N VAL A 460 -9.92 14.69 -18.98
CA VAL A 460 -9.82 15.41 -17.70
C VAL A 460 -8.48 15.17 -16.98
N GLN A 461 -7.82 14.02 -17.20
CA GLN A 461 -6.44 13.82 -16.70
C GLN A 461 -5.48 14.77 -17.40
N TRP A 462 -5.58 14.88 -18.73
CA TRP A 462 -4.71 15.77 -19.50
C TRP A 462 -4.93 17.25 -19.15
N LYS A 463 -6.19 17.69 -18.97
CA LYS A 463 -6.51 19.06 -18.53
C LYS A 463 -5.81 19.48 -17.23
N VAL A 464 -5.72 18.56 -16.26
CA VAL A 464 -4.98 18.80 -15.01
C VAL A 464 -3.47 18.76 -15.25
N ILE A 465 -2.96 17.72 -15.91
CA ILE A 465 -1.52 17.52 -16.15
C ILE A 465 -0.90 18.70 -16.91
N ASN A 466 -1.53 19.17 -17.99
CA ASN A 466 -1.08 20.31 -18.76
C ASN A 466 -1.00 21.58 -17.91
N SER A 467 -2.03 21.85 -17.10
CA SER A 467 -2.09 23.07 -16.27
C SER A 467 -1.08 23.07 -15.10
N VAL A 468 -0.65 21.89 -14.64
CA VAL A 468 0.40 21.75 -13.63
C VAL A 468 1.80 21.87 -14.23
N ILE A 469 2.03 21.35 -15.44
CA ILE A 469 3.33 21.39 -16.13
C ILE A 469 3.56 22.77 -16.77
N GLU A 470 2.66 23.20 -17.66
CA GLU A 470 2.83 24.39 -18.50
C GLU A 470 2.39 25.68 -17.76
N ASP A 471 1.14 25.74 -17.26
CA ASP A 471 0.63 26.96 -16.60
C ASP A 471 1.21 27.19 -15.19
N ARG A 472 1.85 26.17 -14.60
CA ARG A 472 2.30 26.12 -13.20
C ARG A 472 1.18 26.47 -12.19
N ARG A 473 -0.07 26.12 -12.51
CA ARG A 473 -1.28 26.61 -11.83
C ARG A 473 -1.78 25.65 -10.74
N ASP A 474 -2.29 26.22 -9.65
CA ASP A 474 -3.04 25.45 -8.65
C ASP A 474 -4.26 24.76 -9.28
N ASN A 475 -4.57 23.55 -8.86
CA ASN A 475 -5.65 22.73 -9.42
C ASN A 475 -6.49 22.13 -8.29
N LEU A 476 -7.82 22.18 -8.43
CA LEU A 476 -8.76 21.50 -7.53
C LEU A 476 -9.56 20.48 -8.36
N VAL A 477 -9.38 19.20 -8.04
CA VAL A 477 -9.66 18.08 -8.93
C VAL A 477 -10.64 17.13 -8.25
N VAL A 478 -11.90 17.19 -8.68
CA VAL A 478 -12.95 16.26 -8.23
C VAL A 478 -13.15 15.22 -9.32
N MET A 479 -12.60 14.03 -9.11
CA MET A 479 -12.60 12.94 -10.10
C MET A 479 -13.28 11.73 -9.49
N ALA A 480 -14.24 11.14 -10.21
CA ALA A 480 -14.93 9.92 -9.83
C ALA A 480 -13.95 8.79 -9.41
N THR A 481 -14.45 7.90 -8.58
CA THR A 481 -13.75 6.67 -8.19
C THR A 481 -13.39 5.84 -9.43
N GLY A 482 -12.14 5.40 -9.53
CA GLY A 482 -11.64 4.68 -10.72
C GLY A 482 -11.31 5.54 -11.95
N TYR A 483 -11.56 6.86 -11.96
CA TYR A 483 -11.23 7.68 -13.15
C TYR A 483 -9.71 7.73 -13.41
N GLY A 484 -8.88 7.70 -12.35
CA GLY A 484 -7.42 7.66 -12.44
C GLY A 484 -6.72 8.90 -11.89
N LYS A 485 -7.10 9.33 -10.66
CA LYS A 485 -6.56 10.51 -9.97
C LYS A 485 -5.03 10.53 -9.88
N SER A 486 -4.42 9.41 -9.46
CA SER A 486 -3.00 9.38 -9.11
C SER A 486 -2.06 9.72 -10.26
N LEU A 487 -2.45 9.41 -11.50
CA LEU A 487 -1.68 9.79 -12.69
C LEU A 487 -1.48 11.32 -12.79
N CYS A 488 -2.45 12.11 -12.33
CA CYS A 488 -2.40 13.58 -12.40
C CYS A 488 -1.31 14.20 -11.52
N TYR A 489 -0.86 13.50 -10.48
CA TYR A 489 0.26 13.92 -9.63
C TYR A 489 1.53 13.07 -9.80
N GLN A 490 1.40 11.81 -10.25
CA GLN A 490 2.55 10.94 -10.53
C GLN A 490 3.22 11.23 -11.87
N PHE A 491 2.46 11.58 -12.92
CA PHE A 491 3.03 11.83 -14.25
C PHE A 491 3.93 13.08 -14.32
N PRO A 492 3.52 14.27 -13.82
CA PRO A 492 4.32 15.49 -13.98
C PRO A 492 5.77 15.42 -13.47
N PRO A 493 6.10 14.91 -12.26
CA PRO A 493 7.49 14.83 -11.81
C PRO A 493 8.31 13.78 -12.57
N VAL A 494 7.68 12.69 -13.02
CA VAL A 494 8.32 11.67 -13.86
C VAL A 494 8.65 12.23 -15.24
N TYR A 495 7.78 13.07 -15.81
CA TYR A 495 8.04 13.75 -17.10
C TYR A 495 9.06 14.90 -17.00
N THR A 496 8.97 15.73 -15.95
CA THR A 496 9.88 16.89 -15.76
C THR A 496 11.27 16.51 -15.23
N GLY A 497 11.42 15.32 -14.65
CA GLY A 497 12.69 14.88 -14.05
C GLY A 497 12.98 15.48 -12.67
N CYS A 498 12.02 16.19 -12.08
CA CYS A 498 12.11 16.79 -10.73
C CYS A 498 11.31 15.97 -9.70
N THR A 499 11.05 16.53 -8.52
CA THR A 499 10.37 15.83 -7.41
C THR A 499 8.91 16.28 -7.28
N GLY A 500 7.98 15.33 -7.19
CA GLY A 500 6.60 15.57 -6.78
C GLY A 500 6.38 15.13 -5.33
N VAL A 501 5.74 15.99 -4.53
CA VAL A 501 5.36 15.67 -3.15
C VAL A 501 3.89 15.26 -3.12
N VAL A 502 3.54 14.19 -2.42
CA VAL A 502 2.16 13.70 -2.29
C VAL A 502 1.80 13.55 -0.81
N ILE A 503 0.85 14.35 -0.35
CA ILE A 503 0.34 14.34 1.02
C ILE A 503 -0.93 13.50 1.04
N CYS A 504 -0.98 12.48 1.90
CA CYS A 504 -2.07 11.50 1.95
C CYS A 504 -2.31 11.05 3.41
N PRO A 505 -3.56 10.81 3.86
CA PRO A 505 -3.82 10.41 5.25
C PRO A 505 -3.47 8.94 5.58
N LEU A 506 -3.02 8.16 4.59
CA LEU A 506 -3.21 6.70 4.58
C LEU A 506 -1.91 5.96 4.28
N ILE A 507 -1.19 5.56 5.32
CA ILE A 507 0.15 4.95 5.21
C ILE A 507 0.12 3.70 4.30
N SER A 508 -0.84 2.80 4.46
CA SER A 508 -0.94 1.60 3.60
C SER A 508 -1.21 1.90 2.13
N LEU A 509 -1.94 2.97 1.81
CA LEU A 509 -2.10 3.43 0.42
C LEU A 509 -0.79 4.03 -0.12
N MET A 510 -0.05 4.75 0.72
CA MET A 510 1.27 5.27 0.33
C MET A 510 2.27 4.13 0.08
N GLU A 511 2.27 3.08 0.90
CA GLU A 511 3.07 1.87 0.70
C GLU A 511 2.72 1.15 -0.62
N ASP A 512 1.44 0.88 -0.88
CA ASP A 512 0.96 0.25 -2.12
C ASP A 512 1.32 1.09 -3.37
N GLN A 513 1.19 2.42 -3.30
CA GLN A 513 1.57 3.30 -4.41
C GLN A 513 3.09 3.38 -4.61
N VAL A 514 3.89 3.43 -3.55
CA VAL A 514 5.36 3.41 -3.62
C VAL A 514 5.84 2.10 -4.22
N LEU A 515 5.26 0.95 -3.82
CA LEU A 515 5.53 -0.35 -4.41
C LEU A 515 5.15 -0.37 -5.90
N GLN A 516 3.95 0.08 -6.27
CA GLN A 516 3.51 0.13 -7.67
C GLN A 516 4.44 0.98 -8.55
N LEU A 517 4.83 2.18 -8.08
CA LEU A 517 5.77 3.06 -8.79
C LEU A 517 7.15 2.41 -8.93
N THR A 518 7.66 1.79 -7.87
CA THR A 518 8.96 1.08 -7.87
C THR A 518 8.96 -0.09 -8.85
N MET A 519 7.86 -0.85 -8.93
CA MET A 519 7.68 -1.91 -9.94
C MET A 519 7.59 -1.37 -11.37
N SER A 520 7.06 -0.16 -11.55
CA SER A 520 7.09 0.61 -12.81
C SER A 520 8.46 1.24 -13.13
N GLY A 521 9.49 1.01 -12.30
CA GLY A 521 10.82 1.61 -12.47
C GLY A 521 10.91 3.09 -12.12
N ILE A 522 9.85 3.68 -11.54
CA ILE A 522 9.84 5.05 -11.04
C ILE A 522 10.38 5.03 -9.60
N PRO A 523 11.48 5.72 -9.28
CA PRO A 523 11.97 5.77 -7.91
C PRO A 523 11.01 6.63 -7.05
N ALA A 524 10.31 5.98 -6.14
CA ALA A 524 9.42 6.62 -5.17
C ALA A 524 9.77 6.20 -3.74
N CYS A 525 9.37 7.01 -2.76
CA CYS A 525 9.47 6.66 -1.35
C CYS A 525 8.29 7.23 -0.56
N PHE A 526 7.94 6.56 0.54
CA PHE A 526 7.24 7.20 1.66
C PHE A 526 8.28 7.94 2.51
N LEU A 527 7.88 9.00 3.21
CA LEU A 527 8.65 9.75 4.20
C LEU A 527 7.77 10.00 5.43
N GLY A 528 8.27 9.59 6.60
CA GLY A 528 7.55 9.69 7.87
C GLY A 528 8.50 9.73 9.07
N SER A 529 7.94 9.71 10.27
CA SER A 529 8.70 9.79 11.54
C SER A 529 9.60 8.57 11.79
N ALA A 530 9.11 7.36 11.50
CA ALA A 530 9.80 6.09 11.72
C ALA A 530 10.69 5.68 10.52
N GLN A 531 11.58 6.56 10.06
CA GLN A 531 12.45 6.26 8.91
C GLN A 531 13.95 6.52 9.14
N SER A 532 14.75 5.67 8.50
CA SER A 532 16.21 5.71 8.55
C SER A 532 16.77 6.96 7.87
N LYS A 533 17.86 7.50 8.44
CA LYS A 533 18.49 8.76 8.03
C LYS A 533 18.82 8.80 6.53
N ASN A 534 19.29 7.66 5.99
CA ASN A 534 19.70 7.46 4.61
C ASN A 534 18.63 7.87 3.57
N ILE A 535 17.34 7.79 3.92
CA ILE A 535 16.25 8.21 3.02
C ILE A 535 16.25 9.74 2.85
N LYS A 536 16.48 10.51 3.92
CA LYS A 536 16.58 11.98 3.84
C LYS A 536 17.75 12.43 2.96
N ASP A 537 18.89 11.74 3.03
CA ASP A 537 20.06 12.05 2.20
C ASP A 537 19.85 11.64 0.73
N CYS A 538 19.18 10.51 0.47
CA CYS A 538 18.78 10.12 -0.89
C CYS A 538 17.74 11.08 -1.51
N ILE A 539 16.86 11.63 -0.66
CA ILE A 539 15.89 12.68 -1.00
C ILE A 539 16.62 13.99 -1.36
N LYS A 540 17.56 14.47 -0.52
CA LYS A 540 18.41 15.66 -0.83
C LYS A 540 19.36 15.45 -2.01
N ALA A 541 19.73 14.20 -2.32
CA ALA A 541 20.49 13.85 -3.52
C ALA A 541 19.62 13.69 -4.79
N GLY A 542 18.34 14.05 -4.74
CA GLY A 542 17.46 14.08 -5.92
C GLY A 542 17.17 12.72 -6.55
N ARG A 543 17.24 11.62 -5.77
CA ARG A 543 17.12 10.24 -6.29
C ARG A 543 15.67 9.79 -6.56
N TYR A 544 14.68 10.46 -5.96
CA TYR A 544 13.26 10.09 -6.07
C TYR A 544 12.50 11.07 -6.99
N ARG A 545 11.46 10.57 -7.68
CA ARG A 545 10.49 11.37 -8.45
C ARG A 545 9.20 11.62 -7.69
N VAL A 546 8.79 10.71 -6.80
CA VAL A 546 7.57 10.87 -5.99
C VAL A 546 7.88 10.60 -4.52
N ILE A 547 7.60 11.57 -3.65
CA ILE A 547 7.76 11.47 -2.20
C ILE A 547 6.38 11.56 -1.56
N TYR A 548 5.93 10.46 -0.95
CA TYR A 548 4.69 10.39 -0.19
C TYR A 548 4.94 10.75 1.28
N MET A 549 4.02 11.47 1.93
CA MET A 549 4.10 11.80 3.36
C MET A 549 2.73 12.02 4.00
N THR A 550 2.66 11.88 5.33
CA THR A 550 1.46 12.22 6.11
C THR A 550 1.34 13.75 6.25
N PRO A 551 0.14 14.32 6.43
CA PRO A 551 -0.02 15.77 6.64
C PRO A 551 0.62 16.25 7.96
N GLU A 552 0.65 15.42 9.00
CA GLU A 552 1.32 15.72 10.28
C GLU A 552 2.83 15.86 10.07
N PHE A 553 3.44 14.93 9.34
CA PHE A 553 4.87 15.00 9.00
C PHE A 553 5.16 16.22 8.13
N CYS A 554 4.33 16.48 7.12
CA CYS A 554 4.46 17.62 6.22
C CYS A 554 4.49 18.94 7.00
N SER A 555 3.53 19.17 7.90
CA SER A 555 3.43 20.40 8.68
C SER A 555 4.50 20.55 9.77
N GLY A 556 5.10 19.45 10.23
CA GLY A 556 6.28 19.49 11.10
C GLY A 556 7.60 19.75 10.37
N ASN A 557 7.64 19.69 9.03
CA ASN A 557 8.89 19.66 8.25
C ASN A 557 8.88 20.61 7.03
N LEU A 558 8.22 21.78 7.09
CA LEU A 558 8.17 22.71 5.94
C LEU A 558 9.56 23.16 5.46
N GLU A 559 10.53 23.33 6.36
CA GLU A 559 11.92 23.68 6.02
C GLU A 559 12.54 22.64 5.08
N LEU A 560 12.25 21.34 5.26
CA LEU A 560 12.72 20.28 4.37
C LEU A 560 12.14 20.41 2.96
N LEU A 561 10.90 20.88 2.81
CA LEU A 561 10.29 21.12 1.51
C LEU A 561 10.91 22.35 0.82
N GLN A 562 11.30 23.37 1.59
CA GLN A 562 12.01 24.55 1.09
C GLN A 562 13.47 24.24 0.69
N ASP A 563 14.17 23.39 1.44
CA ASP A 563 15.46 22.80 1.06
C ASP A 563 15.36 22.04 -0.28
N LEU A 564 14.31 21.24 -0.46
CA LEU A 564 14.14 20.40 -1.65
C LEU A 564 13.80 21.20 -2.91
N ASP A 565 12.99 22.26 -2.78
CA ASP A 565 12.72 23.14 -3.92
C ASP A 565 13.99 23.92 -4.34
N GLN A 566 14.79 24.38 -3.39
CA GLN A 566 16.05 25.09 -3.67
C GLN A 566 17.14 24.20 -4.27
N THR A 567 17.15 22.89 -3.98
CA THR A 567 18.22 21.97 -4.40
C THR A 567 17.89 21.15 -5.64
N ILE A 568 16.63 20.76 -5.84
CA ILE A 568 16.19 19.83 -6.90
C ILE A 568 15.02 20.40 -7.73
N GLY A 569 14.24 21.31 -7.14
CA GLY A 569 12.99 21.79 -7.68
C GLY A 569 11.82 20.84 -7.42
N ILE A 570 10.71 21.39 -6.94
CA ILE A 570 9.46 20.66 -6.74
C ILE A 570 8.53 20.89 -7.95
N THR A 571 8.13 19.82 -8.64
CA THR A 571 7.18 19.92 -9.76
C THR A 571 5.80 20.33 -9.26
N LEU A 572 5.32 19.70 -8.18
CA LEU A 572 4.01 19.94 -7.58
C LEU A 572 3.97 19.45 -6.13
N ILE A 573 2.99 19.95 -5.37
CA ILE A 573 2.52 19.31 -4.14
C ILE A 573 1.09 18.83 -4.39
N ALA A 574 0.85 17.52 -4.29
CA ALA A 574 -0.48 16.95 -4.30
C ALA A 574 -1.00 16.78 -2.87
N VAL A 575 -2.28 17.09 -2.66
CA VAL A 575 -3.04 16.75 -1.46
C VAL A 575 -4.13 15.79 -1.90
N ASP A 576 -3.96 14.49 -1.64
CA ASP A 576 -4.93 13.46 -2.02
C ASP A 576 -5.93 13.21 -0.87
N GLU A 577 -7.14 12.81 -1.24
CA GLU A 577 -8.34 12.84 -0.38
C GLU A 577 -8.52 14.19 0.36
N ALA A 578 -8.30 15.31 -0.36
CA ALA A 578 -8.34 16.67 0.16
C ALA A 578 -9.64 17.07 0.87
N HIS A 579 -10.73 16.31 0.74
CA HIS A 579 -11.95 16.51 1.51
C HIS A 579 -11.73 16.46 3.03
N CYS A 580 -10.68 15.79 3.50
CA CYS A 580 -10.31 15.72 4.92
C CYS A 580 -10.02 17.09 5.58
N ILE A 581 -9.77 18.15 4.80
CA ILE A 581 -9.53 19.50 5.33
C ILE A 581 -10.79 20.22 5.81
N SER A 582 -11.96 19.77 5.36
CA SER A 582 -13.25 20.43 5.60
C SER A 582 -13.98 19.80 6.79
N GLU A 583 -14.44 20.63 7.73
CA GLU A 583 -15.37 20.22 8.81
C GLU A 583 -16.68 19.65 8.24
N TRP A 584 -17.02 19.99 6.99
CA TRP A 584 -18.21 19.53 6.28
C TRP A 584 -17.95 18.25 5.46
N GLY A 585 -16.73 17.71 5.51
CA GLY A 585 -16.37 16.41 4.93
C GLY A 585 -16.94 15.21 5.70
N HIS A 586 -16.67 14.02 5.18
CA HIS A 586 -17.02 12.74 5.81
C HIS A 586 -15.87 12.07 6.57
N ASP A 587 -14.64 12.57 6.43
CA ASP A 587 -13.41 12.11 7.13
C ASP A 587 -12.54 13.34 7.50
N PHE A 588 -13.06 14.25 8.34
CA PHE A 588 -12.34 15.46 8.73
C PHE A 588 -11.10 15.13 9.59
N ARG A 589 -9.97 15.80 9.30
CA ARG A 589 -8.70 15.63 9.99
C ARG A 589 -8.06 16.99 10.26
N ASN A 590 -7.87 17.35 11.53
CA ASN A 590 -7.31 18.66 11.88
C ASN A 590 -5.91 18.90 11.29
N SER A 591 -5.11 17.84 11.14
CA SER A 591 -3.78 17.90 10.51
C SER A 591 -3.83 18.45 9.08
N PHE A 592 -4.89 18.22 8.30
CA PHE A 592 -5.02 18.78 6.96
C PHE A 592 -5.13 20.33 6.96
N ARG A 593 -5.71 20.95 7.99
CA ARG A 593 -5.85 22.43 8.03
C ARG A 593 -4.51 23.14 8.14
N SER A 594 -3.55 22.52 8.84
CA SER A 594 -2.19 23.06 8.96
C SER A 594 -1.46 23.16 7.60
N LEU A 595 -1.89 22.41 6.58
CA LEU A 595 -1.34 22.45 5.21
C LEU A 595 -1.56 23.80 4.50
N GLY A 596 -2.45 24.68 4.99
CA GLY A 596 -2.58 26.06 4.50
C GLY A 596 -1.31 26.91 4.65
N SER A 597 -0.35 26.45 5.44
CA SER A 597 1.01 27.00 5.52
C SER A 597 1.83 26.80 4.23
N LEU A 598 1.58 25.74 3.46
CA LEU A 598 2.39 25.35 2.30
C LEU A 598 2.45 26.45 1.23
N LYS A 599 1.31 27.05 0.87
CA LYS A 599 1.27 28.09 -0.18
C LYS A 599 1.90 29.42 0.27
N LYS A 600 2.22 29.57 1.57
CA LYS A 600 3.02 30.68 2.12
C LYS A 600 4.51 30.38 2.05
N ALA A 601 4.91 29.15 2.39
CA ALA A 601 6.32 28.71 2.37
C ALA A 601 6.87 28.43 0.96
N LEU A 602 6.03 27.92 0.06
CA LEU A 602 6.33 27.54 -1.32
C LEU A 602 5.34 28.21 -2.30
N PRO A 603 5.39 29.56 -2.43
CA PRO A 603 4.37 30.32 -3.15
C PRO A 603 4.34 30.10 -4.67
N SER A 604 5.44 29.60 -5.23
CA SER A 604 5.73 29.26 -6.64
C SER A 604 5.23 27.87 -7.05
N ILE A 605 5.02 26.95 -6.11
CA ILE A 605 4.73 25.54 -6.41
C ILE A 605 3.23 25.34 -6.59
N PRO A 606 2.76 24.71 -7.69
CA PRO A 606 1.35 24.39 -7.85
C PRO A 606 0.93 23.33 -6.83
N ILE A 607 -0.15 23.61 -6.12
CA ILE A 607 -0.85 22.66 -5.27
C ILE A 607 -1.98 22.03 -6.08
N VAL A 608 -2.01 20.69 -6.11
CA VAL A 608 -3.05 19.90 -6.74
C VAL A 608 -3.86 19.25 -5.62
N ALA A 609 -5.04 19.77 -5.33
CA ALA A 609 -5.95 19.18 -4.35
C ALA A 609 -6.88 18.19 -5.05
N LEU A 610 -6.86 16.90 -4.68
CA LEU A 610 -7.66 15.86 -5.32
C LEU A 610 -8.61 15.20 -4.33
N THR A 611 -9.80 14.82 -4.79
CA THR A 611 -10.77 14.06 -4.00
C THR A 611 -11.68 13.21 -4.89
N ALA A 612 -12.20 12.11 -4.35
CA ALA A 612 -13.29 11.35 -4.96
C ALA A 612 -14.66 12.02 -4.80
N THR A 613 -14.84 12.78 -3.72
CA THR A 613 -16.13 13.24 -3.22
C THR A 613 -15.97 14.65 -2.63
N ALA A 614 -16.58 15.63 -3.29
CA ALA A 614 -16.74 16.98 -2.76
C ALA A 614 -17.95 17.66 -3.42
N SER A 615 -18.93 18.04 -2.62
CA SER A 615 -20.00 18.98 -2.98
C SER A 615 -19.43 20.40 -3.14
N PRO A 616 -20.15 21.36 -3.78
CA PRO A 616 -19.64 22.71 -4.03
C PRO A 616 -19.07 23.42 -2.79
N SER A 617 -19.75 23.35 -1.64
CA SER A 617 -19.27 23.94 -0.38
C SER A 617 -17.97 23.31 0.14
N ILE A 618 -17.74 22.01 -0.08
CA ILE A 618 -16.48 21.34 0.27
C ILE A 618 -15.36 21.81 -0.66
N ARG A 619 -15.64 22.07 -1.96
CA ARG A 619 -14.65 22.59 -2.92
C ARG A 619 -14.18 23.99 -2.54
N GLU A 620 -15.09 24.85 -2.09
CA GLU A 620 -14.80 26.19 -1.58
C GLU A 620 -13.91 26.14 -0.32
N ASP A 621 -14.26 25.27 0.64
CA ASP A 621 -13.51 25.10 1.89
C ASP A 621 -12.09 24.54 1.65
N ILE A 622 -11.93 23.56 0.74
CA ILE A 622 -10.61 23.07 0.30
C ILE A 622 -9.77 24.20 -0.29
N ALA A 623 -10.33 24.98 -1.23
CA ALA A 623 -9.61 26.06 -1.90
C ALA A 623 -9.20 27.18 -0.93
N SER A 624 -10.08 27.50 0.03
CA SER A 624 -9.84 28.47 1.11
C SER A 624 -8.73 27.98 2.05
N CYS A 625 -8.87 26.80 2.65
CA CYS A 625 -7.93 26.29 3.65
C CYS A 625 -6.53 26.03 3.07
N LEU A 626 -6.41 25.51 1.84
CA LEU A 626 -5.12 25.35 1.15
C LEU A 626 -4.56 26.66 0.56
N ASN A 627 -5.29 27.78 0.66
CA ASN A 627 -4.93 29.10 0.12
C ASN A 627 -4.63 29.07 -1.40
N LEU A 628 -5.40 28.30 -2.18
CA LEU A 628 -5.17 28.10 -3.61
C LEU A 628 -5.35 29.39 -4.41
N LYS A 629 -4.39 29.72 -5.27
CA LYS A 629 -4.34 30.98 -6.02
C LYS A 629 -4.99 30.81 -7.40
N ASN A 630 -6.26 31.24 -7.52
CA ASN A 630 -7.05 31.11 -8.75
C ASN A 630 -7.00 29.69 -9.36
N PRO A 631 -7.36 28.64 -8.59
CA PRO A 631 -7.17 27.27 -9.04
C PRO A 631 -8.00 26.94 -10.28
N GLN A 632 -7.49 26.06 -11.14
CA GLN A 632 -8.32 25.38 -12.13
C GLN A 632 -9.19 24.35 -11.38
N VAL A 633 -10.46 24.69 -11.16
CA VAL A 633 -11.46 23.74 -10.65
C VAL A 633 -11.90 22.84 -11.80
N THR A 634 -11.69 21.53 -11.64
CA THR A 634 -12.06 20.53 -12.66
C THR A 634 -12.85 19.40 -12.01
N CYS A 635 -14.05 19.12 -12.54
CA CYS A 635 -14.90 18.02 -12.11
C CYS A 635 -15.13 17.05 -13.29
N THR A 636 -15.06 15.74 -13.04
CA THR A 636 -15.64 14.74 -13.98
C THR A 636 -17.15 14.63 -13.74
N SER A 637 -17.87 13.97 -14.64
CA SER A 637 -19.16 13.36 -14.25
C SER A 637 -18.95 12.42 -13.06
N PHE A 638 -19.99 12.26 -12.23
CA PHE A 638 -20.01 11.28 -11.15
C PHE A 638 -20.64 9.95 -11.58
N ASP A 639 -21.09 9.83 -12.84
CA ASP A 639 -21.66 8.59 -13.36
C ASP A 639 -20.60 7.47 -13.42
N ARG A 640 -21.07 6.28 -13.10
CA ARG A 640 -20.35 5.01 -13.17
C ARG A 640 -21.31 4.04 -13.85
N PRO A 641 -21.45 4.10 -15.20
CA PRO A 641 -22.57 3.48 -15.88
C PRO A 641 -22.65 1.97 -15.65
N ASN A 642 -21.50 1.33 -15.42
CA ASN A 642 -21.31 -0.09 -15.14
C ASN A 642 -21.67 -0.55 -13.70
N LEU A 643 -22.13 0.35 -12.81
CA LEU A 643 -22.50 0.02 -11.43
C LEU A 643 -24.02 -0.02 -11.25
N TYR A 644 -24.62 -1.21 -11.36
CA TYR A 644 -26.03 -1.41 -11.08
C TYR A 644 -26.35 -1.16 -9.58
N LEU A 645 -27.43 -0.43 -9.28
CA LEU A 645 -27.77 0.01 -7.92
C LEU A 645 -29.09 -0.58 -7.42
N GLU A 646 -29.14 -1.19 -6.23
CA GLU A 646 -30.37 -1.77 -5.66
C GLU A 646 -30.48 -1.57 -4.14
N VAL A 647 -31.69 -1.25 -3.64
CA VAL A 647 -31.94 -1.03 -2.20
C VAL A 647 -33.05 -1.95 -1.72
N GLY A 648 -32.67 -2.95 -0.93
CA GLY A 648 -33.56 -3.91 -0.28
C GLY A 648 -33.79 -3.63 1.21
N ARG A 649 -34.65 -4.45 1.82
CA ARG A 649 -34.86 -4.51 3.26
C ARG A 649 -34.17 -5.75 3.82
N GLN A 650 -33.52 -5.64 4.97
CA GLN A 650 -33.12 -6.81 5.74
C GLN A 650 -34.37 -7.58 6.19
N SER A 651 -34.33 -8.91 6.16
CA SER A 651 -35.43 -9.77 6.67
C SER A 651 -35.29 -10.10 8.15
N GLY A 652 -34.17 -9.73 8.77
CA GLY A 652 -33.81 -10.06 10.16
C GLY A 652 -33.06 -11.40 10.30
N ASP A 653 -32.91 -12.17 9.22
CA ASP A 653 -32.04 -13.34 9.16
C ASP A 653 -30.91 -13.10 8.15
N ILE A 654 -29.69 -12.91 8.65
CA ILE A 654 -28.46 -12.73 7.87
C ILE A 654 -28.30 -13.87 6.84
N LEU A 655 -28.60 -15.13 7.20
CA LEU A 655 -28.46 -16.27 6.30
C LEU A 655 -29.50 -16.27 5.18
N ARG A 656 -30.65 -15.63 5.36
CA ARG A 656 -31.66 -15.43 4.31
C ARG A 656 -31.27 -14.25 3.43
N ASP A 657 -30.81 -13.17 4.03
CA ASP A 657 -30.48 -11.92 3.35
C ASP A 657 -29.27 -12.05 2.42
N PHE A 658 -28.27 -12.87 2.74
CA PHE A 658 -27.13 -13.13 1.85
C PHE A 658 -27.37 -14.25 0.81
N LYS A 659 -28.32 -15.17 1.03
CA LYS A 659 -28.59 -16.28 0.08
C LYS A 659 -29.05 -15.83 -1.31
N GLN A 660 -29.60 -14.62 -1.44
CA GLN A 660 -30.02 -14.08 -2.74
C GLN A 660 -28.84 -13.63 -3.63
N PHE A 661 -27.65 -13.44 -3.06
CA PHE A 661 -26.43 -13.04 -3.78
C PHE A 661 -25.45 -14.20 -4.01
N LEU A 662 -25.85 -15.44 -3.67
CA LEU A 662 -24.97 -16.61 -3.62
C LEU A 662 -25.44 -17.71 -4.57
N ALA A 663 -24.64 -18.00 -5.59
CA ALA A 663 -24.78 -19.16 -6.44
C ALA A 663 -24.32 -20.44 -5.72
N ARG A 664 -24.74 -21.62 -6.23
CA ARG A 664 -24.19 -22.91 -5.79
C ARG A 664 -23.05 -23.33 -6.71
N LYS A 665 -21.89 -23.61 -6.12
CA LYS A 665 -20.71 -24.08 -6.83
C LYS A 665 -20.94 -25.48 -7.40
N GLY A 666 -21.09 -25.59 -8.73
CA GLY A 666 -21.16 -26.82 -9.54
C GLY A 666 -21.64 -28.10 -8.85
N GLY A 667 -22.95 -28.21 -8.58
CA GLY A 667 -23.56 -29.44 -8.03
C GLY A 667 -23.25 -29.76 -6.56
N SER A 668 -22.38 -28.98 -5.91
CA SER A 668 -21.98 -29.18 -4.51
C SER A 668 -22.92 -28.49 -3.51
N SER A 669 -22.61 -28.64 -2.21
CA SER A 669 -23.24 -27.91 -1.11
C SER A 669 -22.54 -26.58 -0.77
N ALA A 670 -21.50 -26.19 -1.51
CA ALA A 670 -20.81 -24.91 -1.30
C ALA A 670 -21.50 -23.77 -2.05
N TYR A 671 -21.50 -22.60 -1.44
CA TYR A 671 -22.00 -21.35 -2.02
C TYR A 671 -20.86 -20.42 -2.36
N GLU A 672 -21.03 -19.61 -3.40
CA GLU A 672 -20.09 -18.59 -3.85
C GLU A 672 -20.81 -17.37 -4.41
N PHE A 673 -20.20 -16.19 -4.30
CA PHE A 673 -20.65 -15.00 -5.02
C PHE A 673 -20.30 -15.11 -6.52
N GLU A 674 -20.85 -14.21 -7.34
CA GLU A 674 -20.51 -14.12 -8.77
C GLU A 674 -19.10 -13.54 -9.04
N GLY A 675 -18.39 -13.11 -8.00
CA GLY A 675 -17.01 -12.64 -8.06
C GLY A 675 -16.54 -12.02 -6.74
N PRO A 676 -15.45 -11.24 -6.73
CA PRO A 676 -14.92 -10.61 -5.53
C PRO A 676 -15.91 -9.58 -4.93
N THR A 677 -16.20 -9.71 -3.64
CA THR A 677 -17.30 -8.99 -2.96
C THR A 677 -16.84 -8.28 -1.69
N ILE A 678 -17.18 -7.01 -1.53
CA ILE A 678 -17.02 -6.28 -0.25
C ILE A 678 -18.37 -6.14 0.45
N ILE A 679 -18.43 -6.44 1.73
CA ILE A 679 -19.63 -6.26 2.56
C ILE A 679 -19.34 -5.24 3.65
N TYR A 680 -19.96 -4.06 3.57
CA TYR A 680 -19.88 -3.02 4.58
C TYR A 680 -20.93 -3.23 5.67
N CYS A 681 -20.49 -3.18 6.93
CA CYS A 681 -21.30 -3.37 8.12
C CYS A 681 -21.09 -2.18 9.08
N PRO A 682 -22.13 -1.73 9.81
CA PRO A 682 -22.03 -0.56 10.67
C PRO A 682 -21.21 -0.79 11.94
N SER A 683 -20.95 -2.03 12.37
CA SER A 683 -20.21 -2.32 13.60
C SER A 683 -19.33 -3.57 13.50
N ARG A 684 -18.26 -3.64 14.31
CA ARG A 684 -17.40 -4.83 14.48
C ARG A 684 -18.22 -6.09 14.76
N LYS A 685 -19.23 -5.96 15.63
CA LYS A 685 -20.15 -7.04 16.01
C LYS A 685 -20.95 -7.56 14.83
N THR A 686 -21.47 -6.67 13.98
CA THR A 686 -22.18 -7.04 12.75
C THR A 686 -21.25 -7.71 11.74
N THR A 687 -20.02 -7.20 11.58
CA THR A 687 -18.98 -7.80 10.72
C THR A 687 -18.73 -9.26 11.08
N GLU A 688 -18.40 -9.55 12.35
CA GLU A 688 -18.13 -10.91 12.81
C GLU A 688 -19.37 -11.83 12.76
N GLN A 689 -20.57 -11.28 12.95
CA GLN A 689 -21.83 -12.02 12.78
C GLN A 689 -22.08 -12.42 11.32
N VAL A 690 -21.76 -11.53 10.36
CA VAL A 690 -21.92 -11.80 8.92
C VAL A 690 -20.86 -12.78 8.41
N VAL A 691 -19.59 -12.66 8.83
CA VAL A 691 -18.57 -13.69 8.58
C VAL A 691 -19.02 -15.05 9.15
N SER A 692 -19.51 -15.06 10.40
CA SER A 692 -20.05 -16.26 11.05
C SER A 692 -21.30 -16.85 10.38
N ALA A 693 -21.94 -16.12 9.45
CA ALA A 693 -23.04 -16.62 8.63
C ALA A 693 -22.54 -17.16 7.28
N LEU A 694 -21.65 -16.42 6.60
CA LEU A 694 -21.08 -16.80 5.30
C LEU A 694 -20.20 -18.05 5.39
N VAL A 695 -19.41 -18.21 6.45
CA VAL A 695 -18.63 -19.43 6.71
C VAL A 695 -19.54 -20.67 6.86
N LYS A 696 -20.75 -20.54 7.41
CA LYS A 696 -21.73 -21.65 7.50
C LYS A 696 -22.31 -22.07 6.15
N LEU A 697 -22.11 -21.26 5.10
CA LEU A 697 -22.46 -21.57 3.70
C LEU A 697 -21.23 -22.05 2.90
N ASN A 698 -20.07 -22.21 3.56
CA ASN A 698 -18.76 -22.51 2.97
C ASN A 698 -18.25 -21.44 1.98
N VAL A 699 -18.66 -20.18 2.16
CA VAL A 699 -18.13 -19.04 1.38
C VAL A 699 -16.74 -18.66 1.95
N ALA A 700 -15.76 -18.47 1.07
CA ALA A 700 -14.42 -18.02 1.45
C ALA A 700 -14.42 -16.52 1.76
N CYS A 701 -14.48 -16.15 3.05
CA CYS A 701 -14.52 -14.75 3.48
C CYS A 701 -13.68 -14.43 4.72
N GLY A 702 -13.22 -13.18 4.83
CA GLY A 702 -12.49 -12.64 5.98
C GLY A 702 -13.16 -11.41 6.61
N ALA A 703 -12.86 -11.15 7.89
CA ALA A 703 -13.24 -9.92 8.59
C ALA A 703 -12.17 -8.82 8.40
N TYR A 704 -12.58 -7.54 8.41
CA TYR A 704 -11.68 -6.39 8.50
C TYR A 704 -12.31 -5.21 9.26
N HIS A 705 -11.78 -4.88 10.43
CA HIS A 705 -12.17 -3.68 11.21
C HIS A 705 -11.00 -3.20 12.09
N ALA A 706 -11.02 -1.96 12.59
CA ALA A 706 -9.85 -1.39 13.26
C ALA A 706 -9.45 -2.15 14.55
N GLY A 707 -10.41 -2.77 15.23
CA GLY A 707 -10.18 -3.67 16.37
C GLY A 707 -9.46 -5.00 16.06
N MET A 708 -8.90 -5.18 14.86
CA MET A 708 -8.02 -6.30 14.51
C MET A 708 -6.55 -5.90 14.54
N GLY A 709 -5.70 -6.78 15.09
CA GLY A 709 -4.24 -6.62 15.05
C GLY A 709 -3.71 -6.45 13.62
N ILE A 710 -2.66 -5.64 13.47
CA ILE A 710 -2.14 -5.15 12.19
C ILE A 710 -1.84 -6.30 11.22
N GLU A 711 -1.11 -7.32 11.67
CA GLU A 711 -0.80 -8.51 10.85
C GLU A 711 -2.03 -9.22 10.31
N ARG A 712 -3.12 -9.33 11.09
CA ARG A 712 -4.34 -9.99 10.62
C ARG A 712 -5.13 -9.12 9.63
N ARG A 713 -5.09 -7.79 9.77
CA ARG A 713 -5.62 -6.86 8.75
C ARG A 713 -4.82 -6.98 7.45
N ARG A 714 -3.49 -6.96 7.54
CA ARG A 714 -2.56 -7.13 6.42
C ARG A 714 -2.76 -8.46 5.70
N GLN A 715 -2.91 -9.55 6.45
CA GLN A 715 -3.22 -10.88 5.92
C GLN A 715 -4.55 -10.88 5.16
N THR A 716 -5.67 -10.44 5.75
CA THR A 716 -6.97 -10.37 5.05
C THR A 716 -6.88 -9.50 3.79
N HIS A 717 -6.15 -8.39 3.83
CA HIS A 717 -5.94 -7.53 2.65
C HIS A 717 -5.20 -8.28 1.52
N HIS A 718 -4.06 -8.92 1.83
CA HIS A 718 -3.31 -9.71 0.85
C HIS A 718 -4.14 -10.85 0.27
N GLN A 719 -4.90 -11.57 1.11
CA GLN A 719 -5.75 -12.68 0.67
C GLN A 719 -6.85 -12.23 -0.30
N PHE A 720 -7.47 -11.08 -0.06
CA PHE A 720 -8.48 -10.52 -0.97
C PHE A 720 -7.87 -9.97 -2.26
N MET A 721 -6.70 -9.33 -2.18
CA MET A 721 -5.97 -8.82 -3.35
C MET A 721 -5.47 -9.93 -4.29
N ARG A 722 -5.32 -11.15 -3.77
CA ARG A 722 -4.87 -12.36 -4.50
C ARG A 722 -5.98 -13.36 -4.85
N ASP A 723 -7.23 -13.02 -4.55
CA ASP A 723 -8.40 -13.91 -4.71
C ASP A 723 -8.33 -15.24 -3.92
N GLU A 724 -7.50 -15.29 -2.87
CA GLU A 724 -7.47 -16.40 -1.89
C GLU A 724 -8.76 -16.44 -1.04
N ILE A 725 -9.39 -15.27 -0.81
CA ILE A 725 -10.75 -15.14 -0.30
C ILE A 725 -11.62 -14.36 -1.28
N GLN A 726 -12.85 -14.82 -1.49
CA GLN A 726 -13.80 -14.19 -2.41
C GLN A 726 -14.45 -12.94 -1.80
N CYS A 727 -14.53 -12.87 -0.46
CA CYS A 727 -15.25 -11.78 0.20
C CYS A 727 -14.50 -11.21 1.41
N VAL A 728 -14.55 -9.89 1.58
CA VAL A 728 -14.21 -9.23 2.84
C VAL A 728 -15.44 -8.56 3.42
N VAL A 729 -15.72 -8.86 4.67
CA VAL A 729 -16.76 -8.23 5.49
C VAL A 729 -16.09 -7.23 6.42
N ALA A 730 -16.59 -6.01 6.51
CA ALA A 730 -15.84 -4.94 7.14
C ALA A 730 -16.66 -3.79 7.70
N THR A 731 -16.05 -3.01 8.60
CA THR A 731 -16.47 -1.63 8.89
C THR A 731 -15.81 -0.65 7.91
N VAL A 732 -16.11 0.66 8.04
CA VAL A 732 -15.57 1.74 7.18
C VAL A 732 -14.04 1.72 7.07
N ALA A 733 -13.35 1.14 8.08
CA ALA A 733 -11.91 0.92 8.09
C ALA A 733 -11.37 0.11 6.89
N PHE A 734 -12.17 -0.75 6.24
CA PHE A 734 -11.80 -1.41 4.97
C PHE A 734 -12.19 -0.54 3.78
N GLY A 735 -11.62 0.65 3.74
CA GLY A 735 -11.99 1.68 2.78
C GLY A 735 -10.82 2.10 1.90
N MET A 736 -10.31 3.27 2.22
CA MET A 736 -9.77 4.21 1.24
C MET A 736 -8.62 3.65 0.38
N GLY A 737 -7.70 2.88 0.95
CA GLY A 737 -6.52 2.35 0.25
C GLY A 737 -6.75 1.23 -0.78
N ILE A 738 -7.89 0.52 -0.75
CA ILE A 738 -8.06 -0.71 -1.56
C ILE A 738 -7.98 -0.41 -3.06
N ASN A 739 -7.13 -1.15 -3.78
CA ASN A 739 -6.91 -1.01 -5.23
C ASN A 739 -7.08 -2.30 -6.05
N LYS A 740 -7.99 -3.20 -5.63
CA LYS A 740 -8.48 -4.29 -6.50
C LYS A 740 -9.35 -3.71 -7.61
N ALA A 741 -9.10 -4.09 -8.86
CA ALA A 741 -9.78 -3.50 -10.03
C ALA A 741 -11.15 -4.17 -10.31
N ASP A 742 -11.26 -5.43 -9.93
CA ASP A 742 -12.22 -6.42 -10.42
C ASP A 742 -13.28 -6.82 -9.37
N ILE A 743 -13.53 -5.95 -8.40
CA ILE A 743 -14.63 -6.11 -7.43
C ILE A 743 -15.97 -6.10 -8.18
N ARG A 744 -16.70 -7.21 -8.09
CA ARG A 744 -17.97 -7.45 -8.80
C ARG A 744 -19.20 -7.07 -7.99
N MET A 745 -19.09 -7.06 -6.66
CA MET A 745 -20.22 -6.71 -5.78
C MET A 745 -19.79 -5.90 -4.56
N VAL A 746 -20.59 -4.90 -4.19
CA VAL A 746 -20.52 -4.20 -2.90
C VAL A 746 -21.88 -4.32 -2.22
N ILE A 747 -21.92 -4.72 -0.95
CA ILE A 747 -23.16 -4.87 -0.18
C ILE A 747 -23.06 -4.08 1.12
N HIS A 748 -23.92 -3.09 1.32
CA HIS A 748 -24.10 -2.42 2.61
C HIS A 748 -25.15 -3.16 3.44
N TYR A 749 -24.71 -3.86 4.49
CA TYR A 749 -25.58 -4.54 5.45
C TYR A 749 -25.89 -3.62 6.64
N GLY A 750 -26.68 -2.59 6.34
CA GLY A 750 -27.06 -1.47 7.21
C GLY A 750 -27.20 -0.18 6.40
N ALA A 751 -27.94 0.80 6.90
CA ALA A 751 -27.99 2.14 6.29
C ALA A 751 -26.61 2.84 6.34
N PRO A 752 -26.07 3.36 5.21
CA PRO A 752 -24.84 4.16 5.20
C PRO A 752 -24.96 5.44 6.06
N LYS A 753 -23.84 5.94 6.58
CA LYS A 753 -23.79 7.18 7.39
C LYS A 753 -24.26 8.41 6.57
N GLU A 754 -23.71 8.61 5.38
CA GLU A 754 -24.03 9.70 4.45
C GLU A 754 -23.70 9.36 2.98
N MET A 755 -24.11 10.23 2.04
CA MET A 755 -24.01 10.00 0.59
C MET A 755 -22.55 9.93 0.09
N GLU A 756 -21.68 10.76 0.67
CA GLU A 756 -20.24 10.83 0.40
C GLU A 756 -19.55 9.49 0.66
N SER A 757 -19.70 8.94 1.87
CA SER A 757 -19.16 7.62 2.24
C SER A 757 -19.70 6.54 1.31
N TYR A 758 -21.03 6.50 1.12
CA TYR A 758 -21.70 5.52 0.28
C TYR A 758 -21.15 5.51 -1.16
N TYR A 759 -20.95 6.68 -1.77
CA TYR A 759 -20.37 6.80 -3.11
C TYR A 759 -18.89 6.36 -3.17
N GLN A 760 -18.09 6.70 -2.15
CA GLN A 760 -16.69 6.28 -2.07
C GLN A 760 -16.56 4.75 -1.88
N GLU A 761 -17.50 4.13 -1.16
CA GLU A 761 -17.59 2.69 -0.88
C GLU A 761 -18.06 1.89 -2.10
N ILE A 762 -19.20 2.23 -2.72
CA ILE A 762 -19.66 1.55 -3.94
C ILE A 762 -18.71 1.77 -5.12
N GLY A 763 -18.00 2.90 -5.15
CA GLY A 763 -17.01 3.25 -6.16
C GLY A 763 -15.79 2.33 -6.24
N ARG A 764 -15.65 1.37 -5.30
CA ARG A 764 -14.64 0.30 -5.34
C ARG A 764 -14.99 -0.80 -6.34
N ALA A 765 -16.29 -1.02 -6.60
CA ALA A 765 -16.75 -1.94 -7.61
C ALA A 765 -16.36 -1.49 -9.03
N GLY A 766 -16.19 -2.45 -9.95
CA GLY A 766 -16.11 -2.23 -11.39
C GLY A 766 -15.09 -1.19 -11.86
N ARG A 767 -13.90 -1.12 -11.24
CA ARG A 767 -12.83 -0.17 -11.62
C ARG A 767 -12.13 -0.56 -12.94
N ASP A 768 -12.22 -1.84 -13.30
CA ASP A 768 -11.92 -2.38 -14.63
C ASP A 768 -12.91 -1.93 -15.73
N GLY A 769 -14.03 -1.28 -15.36
CA GLY A 769 -15.10 -0.87 -16.29
C GLY A 769 -16.11 -1.96 -16.63
N LEU A 770 -15.91 -3.20 -16.15
CA LEU A 770 -16.85 -4.30 -16.36
C LEU A 770 -18.06 -4.16 -15.42
N PRO A 771 -19.23 -4.75 -15.76
CA PRO A 771 -20.41 -4.72 -14.89
C PRO A 771 -20.12 -5.15 -13.46
N ALA A 772 -20.73 -4.47 -12.51
CA ALA A 772 -20.72 -4.79 -11.09
C ALA A 772 -22.01 -4.28 -10.43
N SER A 773 -22.36 -4.80 -9.25
CA SER A 773 -23.60 -4.44 -8.55
C SER A 773 -23.38 -3.97 -7.12
N CYS A 774 -24.20 -3.00 -6.71
CA CYS A 774 -24.08 -2.29 -5.44
C CYS A 774 -25.43 -2.33 -4.73
N HIS A 775 -25.49 -3.07 -3.62
CA HIS A 775 -26.73 -3.40 -2.91
C HIS A 775 -26.73 -2.78 -1.52
N VAL A 776 -27.86 -2.20 -1.08
CA VAL A 776 -28.06 -1.76 0.31
C VAL A 776 -29.21 -2.53 0.94
N LEU A 777 -28.93 -3.25 2.03
CA LEU A 777 -29.94 -3.90 2.86
C LEU A 777 -30.07 -3.17 4.19
N TRP A 778 -31.19 -2.48 4.41
CA TRP A 778 -31.35 -1.58 5.57
C TRP A 778 -32.67 -1.73 6.32
N THR A 779 -32.69 -1.28 7.58
CA THR A 779 -33.85 -1.26 8.48
C THR A 779 -34.19 0.16 8.94
N ALA A 780 -35.46 0.42 9.27
CA ALA A 780 -35.85 1.70 9.88
C ALA A 780 -35.14 1.95 11.23
N THR A 781 -34.76 0.88 11.94
CA THR A 781 -33.95 0.93 13.17
C THR A 781 -32.54 1.46 12.92
N ASP A 782 -31.91 1.20 11.77
CA ASP A 782 -30.59 1.77 11.43
C ASP A 782 -30.63 3.30 11.41
N LEU A 783 -31.64 3.87 10.74
CA LEU A 783 -31.83 5.33 10.67
C LEU A 783 -32.31 5.94 12.00
N ALA A 784 -32.98 5.17 12.86
CA ALA A 784 -33.33 5.61 14.21
C ALA A 784 -32.08 5.68 15.10
N PHE A 785 -31.21 4.66 15.02
CA PHE A 785 -29.94 4.61 15.74
C PHE A 785 -28.98 5.73 15.28
N ASN A 786 -28.81 5.94 13.97
CA ASN A 786 -27.99 7.02 13.43
C ASN A 786 -28.50 8.41 13.89
N ARG A 787 -29.82 8.63 13.98
CA ARG A 787 -30.39 9.88 14.55
C ARG A 787 -30.07 10.05 16.03
N HIS A 788 -30.03 8.95 16.80
CA HIS A 788 -29.71 9.00 18.22
C HIS A 788 -28.25 9.40 18.45
N LEU A 789 -27.29 8.79 17.75
CA LEU A 789 -25.87 9.20 17.81
C LEU A 789 -25.71 10.69 17.47
N LEU A 790 -26.33 11.16 16.38
CA LEU A 790 -26.28 12.57 15.99
C LEU A 790 -26.94 13.52 17.02
N SER A 791 -27.74 13.04 17.97
CA SER A 791 -28.33 13.89 19.02
C SER A 791 -27.35 14.22 20.15
N GLU A 792 -26.25 13.48 20.29
CA GLU A 792 -25.24 13.66 21.35
C GLU A 792 -24.18 14.72 20.96
N ILE A 793 -24.13 15.07 19.67
CA ILE A 793 -23.24 16.10 19.11
C ILE A 793 -23.57 17.49 19.68
N ARG A 794 -22.65 18.03 20.48
CA ARG A 794 -22.76 19.35 21.12
C ARG A 794 -22.81 20.53 20.14
N ASN A 795 -22.05 20.47 19.04
CA ASN A 795 -21.99 21.55 18.04
C ASN A 795 -23.26 21.55 17.18
N GLU A 796 -24.16 22.51 17.42
CA GLU A 796 -25.45 22.58 16.72
C GLU A 796 -25.32 22.76 15.20
N LYS A 797 -24.34 23.54 14.70
CA LYS A 797 -24.15 23.72 13.25
C LYS A 797 -23.76 22.42 12.57
N PHE A 798 -22.80 21.69 13.15
CA PHE A 798 -22.34 20.39 12.66
C PHE A 798 -23.44 19.32 12.79
N ARG A 799 -24.17 19.28 13.93
CA ARG A 799 -25.33 18.41 14.13
C ARG A 799 -26.42 18.65 13.08
N LEU A 800 -26.79 19.91 12.81
CA LEU A 800 -27.77 20.26 11.78
C LEU A 800 -27.29 19.91 10.37
N TYR A 801 -25.98 19.95 10.09
CA TYR A 801 -25.42 19.49 8.83
C TYR A 801 -25.51 17.96 8.69
N LYS A 802 -25.03 17.18 9.67
CA LYS A 802 -25.09 15.71 9.62
C LYS A 802 -26.55 15.21 9.62
N LEU A 803 -27.48 15.88 10.31
CA LEU A 803 -28.92 15.57 10.19
C LEU A 803 -29.49 15.84 8.79
N LYS A 804 -29.02 16.87 8.07
CA LYS A 804 -29.37 17.08 6.65
C LYS A 804 -28.80 15.97 5.76
N MET A 805 -27.58 15.49 6.01
CA MET A 805 -27.00 14.37 5.25
C MET A 805 -27.72 13.05 5.54
N LEU A 806 -28.12 12.81 6.80
CA LEU A 806 -28.93 11.65 7.17
C LEU A 806 -30.33 11.67 6.52
N ALA A 807 -30.95 12.86 6.39
CA ALA A 807 -32.19 13.03 5.63
C ALA A 807 -32.01 12.79 4.12
N LYS A 808 -30.84 13.08 3.55
CA LYS A 808 -30.52 12.77 2.15
C LYS A 808 -30.37 11.26 1.91
N ILE A 809 -29.63 10.54 2.76
CA ILE A 809 -29.51 9.07 2.61
C ILE A 809 -30.86 8.39 2.89
N GLU A 810 -31.68 8.87 3.83
CA GLU A 810 -33.06 8.42 3.99
C GLU A 810 -33.89 8.61 2.72
N LYS A 811 -33.84 9.80 2.09
CA LYS A 811 -34.51 10.06 0.81
C LYS A 811 -33.99 9.12 -0.29
N TYR A 812 -32.68 8.88 -0.38
CA TYR A 812 -32.09 7.93 -1.34
C TYR A 812 -32.64 6.50 -1.15
N LEU A 813 -32.70 6.03 0.10
CA LEU A 813 -33.10 4.67 0.45
C LEU A 813 -34.61 4.43 0.27
N VAL A 814 -35.45 5.42 0.59
CA VAL A 814 -36.93 5.33 0.53
C VAL A 814 -37.51 5.67 -0.85
N SER A 815 -36.81 6.42 -1.70
CA SER A 815 -37.37 6.91 -2.97
C SER A 815 -37.65 5.80 -4.01
N ASN A 816 -38.72 5.99 -4.78
CA ASN A 816 -39.09 5.22 -5.96
C ASN A 816 -38.56 5.84 -7.29
N SER A 817 -37.72 6.87 -7.20
CA SER A 817 -37.05 7.52 -8.35
C SER A 817 -35.73 6.82 -8.69
N CYS A 818 -35.21 7.04 -9.90
CA CYS A 818 -33.93 6.48 -10.35
C CYS A 818 -32.81 6.75 -9.31
N ARG A 819 -32.24 5.69 -8.71
CA ARG A 819 -31.20 5.79 -7.67
C ARG A 819 -30.01 6.61 -8.16
N ARG A 820 -29.63 6.41 -9.42
CA ARG A 820 -28.53 7.11 -10.09
C ARG A 820 -28.82 8.61 -10.23
N LYS A 821 -30.03 9.03 -10.61
CA LYS A 821 -30.43 10.46 -10.66
C LYS A 821 -30.26 11.14 -9.29
N ILE A 822 -30.58 10.45 -8.20
CA ILE A 822 -30.45 10.97 -6.82
C ILE A 822 -28.97 11.16 -6.43
N ILE A 823 -28.09 10.22 -6.78
CA ILE A 823 -26.65 10.31 -6.53
C ILE A 823 -26.03 11.47 -7.33
N LEU A 824 -26.29 11.54 -8.63
CA LEU A 824 -25.74 12.61 -9.49
C LEU A 824 -26.22 13.99 -9.01
N SER A 825 -27.51 14.14 -8.69
CA SER A 825 -28.11 15.39 -8.17
C SER A 825 -27.61 15.81 -6.77
N HIS A 826 -26.74 15.04 -6.12
CA HIS A 826 -26.09 15.39 -4.85
C HIS A 826 -24.66 15.92 -5.05
N PHE A 827 -23.94 15.46 -6.07
CA PHE A 827 -22.54 15.83 -6.34
C PHE A 827 -22.39 16.83 -7.50
N GLU A 828 -23.28 16.78 -8.48
CA GLU A 828 -23.31 17.68 -9.63
C GLU A 828 -24.08 18.96 -9.27
N ASP A 829 -23.59 20.11 -9.77
CA ASP A 829 -24.29 21.38 -9.61
C ASP A 829 -25.48 21.44 -10.58
N LYS A 830 -26.51 22.24 -10.28
CA LYS A 830 -27.65 22.45 -11.20
C LYS A 830 -27.19 22.99 -12.56
N GLN A 831 -26.08 23.72 -12.60
CA GLN A 831 -25.45 24.25 -13.83
C GLN A 831 -24.43 23.30 -14.49
N LEU A 832 -24.16 22.12 -13.89
CA LEU A 832 -23.12 21.19 -14.33
C LEU A 832 -23.66 19.78 -14.65
N ARG A 833 -24.93 19.67 -15.06
CA ARG A 833 -25.50 18.43 -15.62
C ARG A 833 -24.87 18.11 -16.99
N LYS A 834 -23.63 17.60 -17.02
CA LYS A 834 -22.98 17.15 -18.26
C LYS A 834 -23.00 15.63 -18.37
N VAL A 835 -23.59 15.15 -19.46
CA VAL A 835 -23.58 13.75 -19.93
C VAL A 835 -23.99 12.74 -18.84
N SER A 836 -25.28 12.70 -18.51
CA SER A 836 -25.85 11.46 -17.96
C SER A 836 -25.79 10.40 -19.06
N SER A 837 -25.07 9.29 -18.85
CA SER A 837 -24.99 8.24 -19.87
C SER A 837 -26.40 7.74 -20.26
N GLY A 838 -26.61 7.33 -21.52
CA GLY A 838 -27.90 6.79 -22.01
C GLY A 838 -28.41 5.50 -21.33
N ILE A 839 -27.70 5.05 -20.29
CA ILE A 839 -28.06 3.97 -19.38
C ILE A 839 -29.25 4.32 -18.48
N MET A 840 -29.51 5.60 -18.19
CA MET A 840 -30.57 5.98 -17.26
C MET A 840 -31.96 5.65 -17.80
N GLY A 841 -32.73 4.85 -17.03
CA GLY A 841 -34.03 4.32 -17.45
C GLY A 841 -34.00 2.84 -17.85
N THR A 842 -32.82 2.30 -18.20
CA THR A 842 -32.65 0.87 -18.54
C THR A 842 -32.75 -0.05 -17.32
N GLU A 843 -32.92 -1.35 -17.57
CA GLU A 843 -32.89 -2.39 -16.53
C GLU A 843 -31.53 -2.44 -15.79
N GLU A 844 -30.43 -2.12 -16.48
CA GLU A 844 -29.06 -2.12 -15.97
C GLU A 844 -28.71 -0.87 -15.12
N CYS A 845 -29.61 0.12 -15.01
CA CYS A 845 -29.37 1.34 -14.25
C CYS A 845 -29.49 1.15 -12.73
N CYS A 846 -30.68 0.71 -12.29
CA CYS A 846 -31.01 0.50 -10.88
C CYS A 846 -32.34 -0.24 -10.71
N ASP A 847 -32.60 -0.72 -9.49
CA ASP A 847 -33.83 -1.36 -9.03
C ASP A 847 -35.11 -0.62 -9.47
N ASN A 848 -35.16 0.70 -9.31
CA ASN A 848 -36.32 1.53 -9.65
C ASN A 848 -36.49 1.69 -11.16
N CYS A 849 -35.41 1.68 -11.95
CA CYS A 849 -35.50 1.67 -13.41
C CYS A 849 -35.92 0.28 -13.93
N ARG A 850 -35.28 -0.79 -13.44
CA ARG A 850 -35.66 -2.20 -13.71
C ARG A 850 -37.13 -2.45 -13.37
N SER A 851 -37.60 -1.94 -12.23
CA SER A 851 -39.00 -2.03 -11.81
C SER A 851 -39.94 -1.29 -12.78
N ARG A 852 -39.62 -0.05 -13.17
CA ARG A 852 -40.41 0.72 -14.16
C ARG A 852 -40.43 0.08 -15.56
N ALA A 853 -39.31 -0.51 -16.00
CA ALA A 853 -39.25 -1.26 -17.26
C ALA A 853 -40.11 -2.54 -17.22
N SER A 854 -40.22 -3.19 -16.06
CA SER A 854 -41.04 -4.39 -15.87
C SER A 854 -42.53 -4.09 -15.64
N CYS A 855 -42.85 -2.98 -14.97
CA CYS A 855 -44.21 -2.56 -14.61
C CYS A 855 -44.68 -1.43 -15.52
N PHE A 856 -45.43 -1.78 -16.57
CA PHE A 856 -46.16 -0.85 -17.44
C PHE A 856 -47.17 -0.01 -16.65
N VAL A 857 -46.71 1.10 -16.08
CA VAL A 857 -47.54 2.24 -15.69
C VAL A 857 -47.33 3.31 -16.73
N THR A 858 -48.35 3.57 -17.54
CA THR A 858 -48.38 4.78 -18.37
C THR A 858 -48.41 5.99 -17.45
N SER A 859 -47.32 6.76 -17.42
CA SER A 859 -47.42 8.19 -17.17
C SER A 859 -48.39 8.76 -18.21
N THR A 860 -49.47 9.41 -17.76
CA THR A 860 -50.51 9.97 -18.65
C THR A 860 -50.08 11.32 -19.24
N ASP A 861 -48.80 11.44 -19.56
CA ASP A 861 -48.14 12.63 -20.08
C ASP A 861 -47.95 12.42 -21.58
N SER A 862 -48.62 13.27 -22.36
CA SER A 862 -48.95 13.00 -23.76
C SER A 862 -47.84 13.43 -24.74
N GLU A 863 -46.65 12.86 -24.62
CA GLU A 863 -45.56 13.07 -25.60
C GLU A 863 -45.13 11.76 -26.28
N GLY A 864 -44.87 11.85 -27.59
CA GLY A 864 -44.71 10.71 -28.50
C GLY A 864 -43.32 10.06 -28.47
N GLY A 865 -42.84 9.69 -27.27
CA GLY A 865 -41.53 9.05 -27.10
C GLY A 865 -41.42 7.71 -27.83
N LEU A 866 -40.29 7.48 -28.51
CA LEU A 866 -39.93 6.19 -29.08
C LEU A 866 -39.61 5.20 -27.95
N GLN A 867 -40.46 4.19 -27.76
CA GLN A 867 -40.28 3.16 -26.74
C GLN A 867 -39.57 1.92 -27.31
N ASP A 868 -38.53 1.44 -26.63
CA ASP A 868 -37.88 0.18 -26.99
C ASP A 868 -38.77 -1.02 -26.62
N PHE A 869 -39.01 -1.87 -27.62
CA PHE A 869 -39.74 -3.14 -27.49
C PHE A 869 -38.83 -4.35 -27.81
N GLY A 870 -37.52 -4.19 -27.91
CA GLY A 870 -36.58 -5.21 -28.36
C GLY A 870 -36.65 -6.51 -27.55
N LYS A 871 -36.84 -6.41 -26.23
CA LYS A 871 -36.98 -7.58 -25.33
C LYS A 871 -38.30 -8.34 -25.57
N GLN A 872 -39.40 -7.61 -25.74
CA GLN A 872 -40.74 -8.15 -25.99
C GLN A 872 -40.85 -8.72 -27.42
N ALA A 873 -40.24 -8.06 -28.40
CA ALA A 873 -40.09 -8.54 -29.77
C ALA A 873 -39.22 -9.81 -29.82
N CYS A 874 -38.09 -9.84 -29.11
CA CYS A 874 -37.25 -11.03 -28.98
C CYS A 874 -38.02 -12.20 -28.37
N GLN A 875 -38.78 -11.98 -27.28
CA GLN A 875 -39.65 -13.00 -26.69
C GLN A 875 -40.74 -13.49 -27.67
N LEU A 876 -41.40 -12.57 -28.39
CA LEU A 876 -42.45 -12.92 -29.36
C LEU A 876 -41.90 -13.70 -30.56
N MET A 877 -40.78 -13.26 -31.13
CA MET A 877 -40.12 -13.96 -32.24
C MET A 877 -39.54 -15.31 -31.79
N SER A 878 -39.02 -15.40 -30.56
CA SER A 878 -38.57 -16.67 -29.97
C SER A 878 -39.75 -17.64 -29.76
N ALA A 879 -40.91 -17.15 -29.32
CA ALA A 879 -42.12 -17.97 -29.19
C ALA A 879 -42.68 -18.42 -30.55
N VAL A 880 -42.66 -17.55 -31.56
CA VAL A 880 -43.04 -17.89 -32.95
C VAL A 880 -42.11 -18.97 -33.53
N SER A 881 -40.79 -18.82 -33.33
CA SER A 881 -39.76 -19.79 -33.76
C SER A 881 -39.86 -21.12 -33.02
N ALA A 882 -40.03 -21.11 -31.69
CA ALA A 882 -40.20 -22.32 -30.87
C ALA A 882 -41.51 -23.08 -31.16
N LEU A 883 -42.50 -22.42 -31.77
CA LEU A 883 -43.74 -23.02 -32.28
C LEU A 883 -43.65 -23.37 -33.79
N GLU A 884 -42.43 -23.40 -34.34
CA GLU A 884 -42.09 -23.76 -35.72
C GLU A 884 -42.86 -22.96 -36.79
N GLU A 885 -43.27 -21.73 -36.45
CA GLU A 885 -44.08 -20.83 -37.30
C GLU A 885 -45.44 -21.40 -37.76
N LYS A 886 -45.87 -22.55 -37.20
CA LYS A 886 -47.06 -23.30 -37.63
C LYS A 886 -48.41 -22.72 -37.16
N PHE A 887 -48.39 -21.68 -36.33
CA PHE A 887 -49.56 -21.17 -35.65
C PHE A 887 -49.70 -19.65 -35.78
N GLY A 888 -50.93 -19.18 -36.01
CA GLY A 888 -51.23 -17.74 -36.00
C GLY A 888 -51.01 -17.11 -34.62
N THR A 889 -50.79 -15.79 -34.61
CA THR A 889 -50.29 -14.95 -33.50
C THR A 889 -50.89 -15.22 -32.12
N ARG A 890 -52.14 -15.70 -32.06
CA ARG A 890 -52.83 -16.08 -30.82
C ARG A 890 -52.09 -17.16 -30.03
N VAL A 891 -51.46 -18.15 -30.67
CA VAL A 891 -50.80 -19.27 -29.96
C VAL A 891 -49.46 -18.84 -29.34
N PRO A 892 -48.54 -18.14 -30.04
CA PRO A 892 -47.37 -17.52 -29.39
C PRO A 892 -47.73 -16.61 -28.22
N ILE A 893 -48.84 -15.86 -28.30
CA ILE A 893 -49.34 -15.01 -27.19
C ILE A 893 -49.84 -15.86 -26.01
N LEU A 894 -50.56 -16.96 -26.25
CA LEU A 894 -51.01 -17.87 -25.19
C LEU A 894 -49.82 -18.57 -24.51
N PHE A 895 -48.84 -19.01 -25.30
CA PHE A 895 -47.58 -19.60 -24.84
C PHE A 895 -46.79 -18.64 -23.93
N LEU A 896 -46.52 -17.41 -24.38
CA LEU A 896 -45.82 -16.39 -23.58
C LEU A 896 -46.56 -15.98 -22.31
N ARG A 897 -47.90 -16.12 -22.28
CA ARG A 897 -48.72 -15.85 -21.11
C ARG A 897 -48.86 -17.06 -20.16
N GLY A 898 -48.14 -18.16 -20.41
CA GLY A 898 -48.22 -19.37 -19.59
C GLY A 898 -49.60 -20.02 -19.59
N SER A 899 -50.37 -19.84 -20.68
CA SER A 899 -51.74 -20.37 -20.77
C SER A 899 -51.73 -21.88 -20.96
N VAL A 900 -52.65 -22.57 -20.28
CA VAL A 900 -52.82 -24.04 -20.35
C VAL A 900 -53.80 -24.44 -21.48
N SER A 901 -53.80 -23.67 -22.58
CA SER A 901 -54.83 -23.67 -23.64
C SER A 901 -54.25 -23.88 -25.05
#